data_AF-A0A7V3VY13-F1
#
_entry.id   AF-A0A7V3VY13-F1
#
_cell.length_a   1.000
_cell.length_b   1.000
_cell.length_c   1.000
_cell.angle_alpha   90.00
_cell.angle_beta   90.00
_cell.angle_gamma   90.00
#
_symmetry.space_group_name_H-M   'P 1'
#
loop_
_entity.id
_entity.type
_entity.pdbx_description
1 polymer ?
#
loop_
_entity_poly.entity_id
_entity_poly.type
_entity_poly.pdbx_seq_one_letter_code
_entity_poly.pdbx_strand_id
1 'polypeptide(L)'
;SPVSASDKRPSHLTDLQEAIEQAAHLLPSQGPITVFIHHNTLHAFENLPFDEAVQQGARIFGCHPYLTEDRYRAEWVRGRIRFAELREVLREDLKEAADEKVLDLCTRLELRLAMLQYPLRSGPVEELLWHVAETDALRRVRCEAASAIREQLIAETRHWFLRDLRETGNGRCRTERGNAGRECDAAGLSAILNGIFERLNEKTLEAWSNGEWEEFALRALWGICCQGVADLPPFVPPPPTPIRHRDLLLAATGADSDLLVHDILIRFCAAFLDQGLASWPLPHRDEGFFRAFCALYRTGRPPEHWRRGLSQELSRLEDARVSPLESIHESLEILGVSSAERHDYLAATLLALRGWAGMIWQMELRGDRVVRPVPRGSLVEYLAIRLVLERLALAETARDTLAFTGPLEALRDEARKYLDGPRPPSVEQRAFVVFQLAQVLGWVPEKLYRLSKQEWHVLLREIETFSSLERRRIFHQAYERRFYTRSLDALALHVRKPAATPLKPRFQALFCIDEREESLRRHLEELAPDAETFSLAGFFFIPMYYRGAADAHFVPLCPAGIQPQHWVVEQVVDPFDGSHQRRARRRRVLGMASHHLHLGSRTFALGALLATAVGVLASVPLLARIFSPRWTSRLRRRLGHFFRTPPPTRLQLERRETAPGPANGQVGFTLEEMTDIGERVLRDIGLTARFARLVLILGHGSTSMNNPHESAHDCGACGGSRGGPNARALAQILNDPRIRARLHQRGIAIPMETVFVGGMHNTSNDKITLYDLDCLPASHRDEFASVHALLKQACDRNAHERSRRFASAPLTLTFEA
;
A
#
# COMPACT_ATOMS: atom_id res chain seq x y z
N SER A 1 26.38 3.76 23.25
CA SER A 1 26.92 4.55 24.36
C SER A 1 26.00 4.41 25.56
N PRO A 2 26.50 4.21 26.78
CA PRO A 2 25.65 4.03 27.95
C PRO A 2 25.02 5.37 28.32
N VAL A 3 23.73 5.30 28.61
CA VAL A 3 22.86 6.42 29.02
C VAL A 3 23.38 6.94 30.37
N SER A 4 23.89 8.17 30.38
CA SER A 4 24.24 8.87 31.62
C SER A 4 22.96 9.26 32.37
N ALA A 5 22.93 8.94 33.65
CA ALA A 5 21.84 9.24 34.57
C ALA A 5 21.65 10.75 34.78
N SER A 6 20.44 11.25 34.47
CA SER A 6 19.62 12.18 35.27
C SER A 6 18.68 12.99 34.37
N ASP A 7 17.59 12.39 33.94
CA ASP A 7 16.46 13.15 33.39
C ASP A 7 15.18 12.45 33.86
N LYS A 8 14.82 12.65 35.15
CA LYS A 8 13.54 12.20 35.68
C LYS A 8 12.46 13.12 35.10
N ARG A 9 12.10 12.88 33.84
CA ARG A 9 10.92 13.53 33.25
C ARG A 9 9.70 13.18 34.12
N PRO A 10 8.78 14.12 34.35
CA PRO A 10 7.50 13.83 34.99
C PRO A 10 6.84 12.63 34.29
N SER A 11 6.23 11.70 35.05
CA SER A 11 5.71 10.45 34.46
C SER A 11 4.71 10.71 33.33
N HIS A 12 3.87 11.75 33.47
CA HIS A 12 2.88 12.13 32.47
C HIS A 12 3.50 12.56 31.12
N LEU A 13 4.72 13.13 31.10
CA LEU A 13 5.41 13.48 29.85
C LEU A 13 6.08 12.25 29.21
N THR A 14 6.48 11.28 30.02
CA THR A 14 6.97 9.98 29.52
C THR A 14 5.84 9.20 28.88
N ASP A 15 4.68 9.11 29.54
CA ASP A 15 3.48 8.47 29.01
C ASP A 15 3.02 9.14 27.69
N LEU A 16 3.13 10.47 27.62
CA LEU A 16 2.83 11.23 26.40
C LEU A 16 3.79 10.92 25.25
N GLN A 17 5.10 10.83 25.53
CA GLN A 17 6.10 10.47 24.54
C GLN A 17 5.84 9.05 23.99
N GLU A 18 5.54 8.09 24.86
CA GLU A 18 5.20 6.72 24.46
C GLU A 18 3.94 6.69 23.57
N ALA A 19 2.91 7.47 23.91
CA ALA A 19 1.70 7.58 23.09
C ALA A 19 2.00 8.14 21.68
N ILE A 20 2.92 9.12 21.57
CA ILE A 20 3.33 9.69 20.28
C ILE A 20 4.12 8.66 19.47
N GLU A 21 5.02 7.90 20.11
CA GLU A 21 5.79 6.84 19.44
C GLU A 21 4.87 5.73 18.91
N GLN A 22 3.89 5.29 19.70
CA GLN A 22 2.86 4.36 19.27
C GLN A 22 2.05 4.89 18.09
N ALA A 23 1.62 6.15 18.14
CA ALA A 23 0.90 6.79 17.05
C ALA A 23 1.78 6.96 15.79
N ALA A 24 3.09 7.18 15.94
CA ALA A 24 4.02 7.30 14.82
C ALA A 24 4.14 6.00 14.02
N HIS A 25 3.96 4.83 14.65
CA HIS A 25 3.90 3.54 13.94
C HIS A 25 2.72 3.44 12.96
N LEU A 26 1.70 4.29 13.05
CA LEU A 26 0.61 4.35 12.07
C LEU A 26 0.98 5.19 10.83
N LEU A 27 2.06 5.96 10.89
CA LEU A 27 2.46 6.85 9.80
C LEU A 27 3.03 6.07 8.61
N PRO A 28 2.78 6.55 7.38
CA PRO A 28 3.38 5.94 6.21
C PRO A 28 4.90 6.09 6.25
N SER A 29 5.62 5.02 5.93
CA SER A 29 7.09 5.03 5.79
C SER A 29 7.56 5.57 4.43
N GLN A 30 6.88 6.61 3.94
CA GLN A 30 7.24 7.26 2.67
C GLN A 30 8.37 8.25 2.93
N GLY A 31 9.60 7.88 2.55
CA GLY A 31 10.69 8.83 2.38
C GLY A 31 10.67 9.46 0.96
N PRO A 32 11.63 10.33 0.61
CA PRO A 32 11.87 10.69 -0.79
C PRO A 32 12.01 9.42 -1.64
N ILE A 33 11.52 9.42 -2.89
CA ILE A 33 11.52 8.26 -3.83
C ILE A 33 12.94 7.92 -4.32
N THR A 34 13.85 7.71 -3.38
CA THR A 34 15.23 7.28 -3.55
C THR A 34 15.37 5.77 -3.34
N VAL A 35 14.35 5.15 -2.75
CA VAL A 35 14.26 3.72 -2.48
C VAL A 35 12.90 3.23 -2.98
N PHE A 36 12.89 2.11 -3.69
CA PHE A 36 11.67 1.48 -4.16
C PHE A 36 11.63 0.02 -3.71
N ILE A 37 10.97 -0.19 -2.57
CA ILE A 37 10.62 -1.51 -2.05
C ILE A 37 9.16 -1.40 -1.61
N HIS A 38 8.36 -2.42 -1.92
CA HIS A 38 7.00 -2.50 -1.41
C HIS A 38 7.03 -2.46 0.12
N HIS A 39 6.36 -1.47 0.71
CA HIS A 39 6.18 -1.41 2.15
C HIS A 39 4.76 -1.86 2.48
N ASN A 40 4.63 -2.72 3.49
CA ASN A 40 3.34 -3.15 3.98
C ASN A 40 2.61 -1.94 4.58
N THR A 41 1.54 -1.48 3.93
CA THR A 41 0.72 -0.37 4.42
C THR A 41 -0.03 -0.71 5.71
N LEU A 42 -0.06 -1.98 6.10
CA LEU A 42 -0.64 -2.50 7.34
C LEU A 42 0.45 -2.94 8.34
N HIS A 43 1.69 -2.45 8.21
CA HIS A 43 2.80 -2.83 9.09
C HIS A 43 2.49 -2.65 10.60
N ALA A 44 1.69 -1.63 10.94
CA ALA A 44 1.24 -1.38 12.31
C ALA A 44 0.30 -2.46 12.87
N PHE A 45 -0.18 -3.37 12.03
CA PHE A 45 -1.18 -4.40 12.36
C PHE A 45 -0.68 -5.82 12.02
N GLU A 46 0.62 -6.01 11.82
CA GLU A 46 1.21 -7.33 11.47
C GLU A 46 1.01 -8.39 12.56
N ASN A 47 0.69 -7.97 13.78
CA ASN A 47 0.34 -8.85 14.90
C ASN A 47 -1.11 -9.36 14.84
N LEU A 48 -1.95 -8.83 13.95
CA LEU A 48 -3.35 -9.22 13.81
C LEU A 48 -3.57 -10.17 12.63
N PRO A 49 -4.59 -11.05 12.69
CA PRO A 49 -5.08 -11.75 11.50
C PRO A 49 -5.44 -10.77 10.38
N PHE A 50 -5.23 -11.16 9.12
CA PHE A 50 -5.39 -10.28 7.97
C PHE A 50 -6.75 -9.54 7.94
N ASP A 51 -7.86 -10.26 8.17
CA ASP A 51 -9.21 -9.69 8.14
C ASP A 51 -9.43 -8.66 9.27
N GLU A 52 -8.81 -8.85 10.44
CA GLU A 52 -8.84 -7.89 11.54
C GLU A 52 -7.94 -6.68 11.23
N ALA A 53 -6.76 -6.92 10.67
CA ALA A 53 -5.79 -5.90 10.29
C ALA A 53 -6.36 -4.92 9.25
N VAL A 54 -6.99 -5.43 8.18
CA VAL A 54 -7.60 -4.56 7.15
C VAL A 54 -8.78 -3.76 7.69
N GLN A 55 -9.59 -4.33 8.58
CA GLN A 55 -10.72 -3.64 9.20
C GLN A 55 -10.27 -2.56 10.18
N GLN A 56 -9.25 -2.85 11.00
CA GLN A 56 -8.64 -1.88 11.89
C GLN A 56 -7.96 -0.76 11.09
N GLY A 57 -7.23 -1.10 10.03
CA GLY A 57 -6.66 -0.14 9.09
C GLY A 57 -7.72 0.73 8.42
N ALA A 58 -8.85 0.17 8.02
CA ALA A 58 -9.97 0.92 7.46
C ALA A 58 -10.56 1.93 8.45
N ARG A 59 -10.75 1.53 9.72
CA ARG A 59 -11.21 2.42 10.80
C ARG A 59 -10.26 3.58 11.03
N ILE A 60 -8.95 3.32 11.09
CA ILE A 60 -7.92 4.32 11.41
C ILE A 60 -7.63 5.24 10.22
N PHE A 61 -7.52 4.69 9.01
CA PHE A 61 -7.08 5.44 7.83
C PHE A 61 -8.22 6.04 7.00
N GLY A 62 -9.48 5.69 7.30
CA GLY A 62 -10.66 6.14 6.57
C GLY A 62 -10.75 5.58 5.16
N CYS A 63 -10.42 4.30 4.96
CA CYS A 63 -10.39 3.65 3.65
C CYS A 63 -11.30 2.40 3.59
N HIS A 64 -11.47 1.82 2.40
CA HIS A 64 -12.19 0.56 2.25
C HIS A 64 -11.24 -0.63 2.49
N PRO A 65 -11.60 -1.58 3.37
CA PRO A 65 -10.76 -2.74 3.67
C PRO A 65 -10.71 -3.77 2.53
N TYR A 66 -11.74 -3.80 1.69
CA TYR A 66 -11.89 -4.71 0.56
C TYR A 66 -12.40 -3.96 -0.68
N LEU A 67 -12.31 -4.60 -1.85
CA LEU A 67 -12.99 -4.11 -3.06
C LEU A 67 -14.51 -4.02 -2.82
N THR A 68 -15.18 -3.15 -3.59
CA THR A 68 -16.65 -3.09 -3.58
C THR A 68 -17.25 -4.40 -4.08
N GLU A 69 -18.48 -4.70 -3.66
CA GLU A 69 -19.19 -5.91 -4.10
C GLU A 69 -19.31 -5.96 -5.64
N ASP A 70 -19.57 -4.83 -6.30
CA ASP A 70 -19.65 -4.76 -7.77
C ASP A 70 -18.33 -5.13 -8.46
N ARG A 71 -17.18 -4.75 -7.88
CA ARG A 71 -15.88 -5.16 -8.39
C ARG A 71 -15.66 -6.66 -8.25
N TYR A 72 -16.08 -7.27 -7.14
CA TYR A 72 -16.03 -8.72 -7.00
C TYR A 72 -16.98 -9.44 -7.96
N ARG A 73 -18.18 -8.90 -8.19
CA ARG A 73 -19.10 -9.44 -9.20
C ARG A 73 -18.52 -9.34 -10.61
N ALA A 74 -17.79 -8.28 -10.95
CA ALA A 74 -17.07 -8.21 -12.22
C ALA A 74 -15.99 -9.30 -12.34
N GLU A 75 -15.29 -9.62 -11.24
CA GLU A 75 -14.33 -10.72 -11.19
C GLU A 75 -14.99 -12.11 -11.27
N TRP A 76 -16.22 -12.26 -10.79
CA TRP A 76 -17.05 -13.43 -11.07
C TRP A 76 -17.30 -13.57 -12.57
N VAL A 77 -17.76 -12.52 -13.26
CA VAL A 77 -17.99 -12.55 -14.71
C VAL A 77 -16.71 -12.93 -15.48
N ARG A 78 -15.54 -12.48 -15.00
CA ARG A 78 -14.22 -12.84 -15.56
C ARG A 78 -13.76 -14.27 -15.25
N GLY A 79 -14.49 -15.02 -14.43
CA GLY A 79 -14.13 -16.37 -13.98
C GLY A 79 -12.98 -16.39 -12.96
N ARG A 80 -12.64 -15.25 -12.36
CA ARG A 80 -11.66 -15.13 -11.28
C ARG A 80 -12.25 -15.54 -9.93
N ILE A 81 -13.56 -15.41 -9.76
CA ILE A 81 -14.35 -16.07 -8.72
C ILE A 81 -15.30 -17.03 -9.45
N ARG A 82 -15.54 -18.24 -8.93
CA ARG A 82 -16.65 -19.08 -9.40
C ARG A 82 -17.55 -19.46 -8.24
N PHE A 83 -18.78 -19.85 -8.61
CA PHE A 83 -19.83 -20.17 -7.65
C PHE A 83 -19.44 -21.30 -6.69
N ALA A 84 -18.73 -22.33 -7.18
CA ALA A 84 -18.27 -23.44 -6.36
C ALA A 84 -17.29 -22.96 -5.27
N GLU A 85 -16.28 -22.16 -5.64
CA GLU A 85 -15.33 -21.61 -4.65
C GLU A 85 -16.04 -20.68 -3.66
N LEU A 86 -16.99 -19.86 -4.10
CA LEU A 86 -17.73 -18.96 -3.23
C LEU A 86 -18.59 -19.72 -2.21
N ARG A 87 -19.28 -20.78 -2.66
CA ARG A 87 -20.10 -21.65 -1.80
C ARG A 87 -19.26 -22.37 -0.76
N GLU A 88 -18.12 -22.93 -1.16
CA GLU A 88 -17.23 -23.65 -0.25
C GLU A 88 -16.61 -22.71 0.79
N VAL A 89 -16.13 -21.53 0.38
CA VAL A 89 -15.61 -20.52 1.33
C VAL A 89 -16.69 -20.11 2.34
N LEU A 90 -17.92 -19.84 1.88
CA LEU A 90 -19.00 -19.48 2.78
C LEU A 90 -19.39 -20.63 3.73
N ARG A 91 -19.37 -21.88 3.26
CA ARG A 91 -19.62 -23.05 4.11
C ARG A 91 -18.51 -23.23 5.15
N GLU A 92 -17.24 -23.07 4.76
CA GLU A 92 -16.09 -23.12 5.69
C GLU A 92 -16.17 -22.02 6.76
N ASP A 93 -16.61 -20.80 6.37
CA ASP A 93 -16.83 -19.67 7.30
C ASP A 93 -17.96 -19.95 8.31
N LEU A 94 -19.08 -20.50 7.83
CA LEU A 94 -20.24 -20.84 8.65
C LEU A 94 -20.07 -22.10 9.52
N LYS A 95 -19.19 -23.03 9.11
CA LYS A 95 -18.99 -24.33 9.79
C LYS A 95 -20.32 -25.09 9.97
N GLU A 96 -20.55 -25.67 11.15
CA GLU A 96 -21.80 -26.36 11.51
C GLU A 96 -23.06 -25.50 11.34
N ALA A 97 -22.90 -24.17 11.44
CA ALA A 97 -23.99 -23.21 11.31
C ALA A 97 -24.49 -23.06 9.87
N ALA A 98 -23.85 -23.69 8.88
CA ALA A 98 -24.25 -23.65 7.47
C ALA A 98 -25.62 -24.30 7.23
N ASP A 99 -25.88 -25.44 7.89
CA ASP A 99 -27.09 -26.25 7.71
C ASP A 99 -28.18 -25.89 8.73
N GLU A 100 -27.92 -24.93 9.64
CA GLU A 100 -28.93 -24.37 10.53
C GLU A 100 -30.05 -23.71 9.72
N LYS A 101 -31.29 -24.07 10.05
CA LYS A 101 -32.48 -23.48 9.45
C LYS A 101 -32.68 -22.06 9.95
N VAL A 102 -32.80 -21.11 9.03
CA VAL A 102 -33.31 -19.76 9.31
C VAL A 102 -34.82 -19.83 9.13
N LEU A 103 -35.52 -20.18 10.21
CA LEU A 103 -36.96 -20.47 10.22
C LEU A 103 -37.28 -21.62 9.24
N ASP A 104 -38.55 -21.79 8.85
CA ASP A 104 -38.96 -22.73 7.79
C ASP A 104 -38.78 -22.14 6.37
N LEU A 105 -37.89 -21.14 6.21
CA LEU A 105 -37.67 -20.44 4.95
C LEU A 105 -36.53 -21.03 4.13
N CYS A 106 -35.36 -21.24 4.76
CA CYS A 106 -34.15 -21.76 4.10
C CYS A 106 -33.07 -22.09 5.15
N THR A 107 -31.94 -22.64 4.71
CA THR A 107 -30.72 -22.75 5.53
C THR A 107 -29.94 -21.43 5.57
N ARG A 108 -29.12 -21.23 6.61
CA ARG A 108 -28.24 -20.05 6.71
C ARG A 108 -27.29 -19.95 5.51
N LEU A 109 -26.77 -21.07 5.03
CA LEU A 109 -25.93 -21.12 3.83
C LEU A 109 -26.69 -20.61 2.59
N GLU A 110 -27.92 -21.07 2.35
CA GLU A 110 -28.73 -20.62 1.21
C GLU A 110 -29.03 -19.12 1.27
N LEU A 111 -29.41 -18.61 2.45
CA LEU A 111 -29.70 -17.19 2.64
C LEU A 111 -28.48 -16.31 2.33
N ARG A 112 -27.34 -16.59 2.99
CA ARG A 112 -26.12 -15.81 2.79
C ARG A 112 -25.56 -15.97 1.38
N LEU A 113 -25.66 -17.16 0.79
CA LEU A 113 -25.22 -17.39 -0.58
C LEU A 113 -26.08 -16.60 -1.57
N ALA A 114 -27.39 -16.50 -1.36
CA ALA A 114 -28.26 -15.64 -2.17
C ALA A 114 -27.87 -14.15 -2.05
N MET A 115 -27.53 -13.68 -0.85
CA MET A 115 -27.05 -12.30 -0.65
C MET A 115 -25.74 -12.01 -1.38
N LEU A 116 -24.88 -13.01 -1.55
CA LEU A 116 -23.66 -12.90 -2.36
C LEU A 116 -23.95 -13.05 -3.86
N GLN A 117 -24.79 -14.00 -4.25
CA GLN A 117 -25.05 -14.32 -5.66
C GLN A 117 -25.81 -13.20 -6.36
N TYR A 118 -26.84 -12.66 -5.74
CA TYR A 118 -27.72 -11.68 -6.36
C TYR A 118 -27.36 -10.27 -5.91
N PRO A 119 -27.32 -9.28 -6.83
CA PRO A 119 -27.06 -7.90 -6.48
C PRO A 119 -28.24 -7.32 -5.69
N LEU A 120 -28.05 -7.15 -4.38
CA LEU A 120 -29.00 -6.50 -3.50
C LEU A 120 -28.79 -4.99 -3.57
N ARG A 121 -29.88 -4.23 -3.76
CA ARG A 121 -29.81 -2.78 -3.88
C ARG A 121 -29.98 -2.24 -2.48
N SER A 122 -29.06 -1.37 -2.07
CA SER A 122 -29.11 -0.67 -0.80
C SER A 122 -28.69 0.76 -1.04
N GLY A 123 -29.37 1.71 -0.41
CA GLY A 123 -29.07 3.14 -0.57
C GLY A 123 -29.90 3.97 0.42
N PRO A 124 -29.72 5.30 0.41
CA PRO A 124 -30.59 6.23 1.13
C PRO A 124 -32.06 5.99 0.79
N VAL A 125 -32.96 6.29 1.74
CA VAL A 125 -34.40 6.03 1.58
C VAL A 125 -34.96 6.75 0.35
N GLU A 126 -34.46 7.94 0.03
CA GLU A 126 -34.87 8.73 -1.11
C GLU A 126 -34.54 8.06 -2.44
N GLU A 127 -33.34 7.47 -2.54
CA GLU A 127 -32.91 6.71 -3.72
C GLU A 127 -33.74 5.44 -3.91
N LEU A 128 -34.02 4.73 -2.81
CA LEU A 128 -34.84 3.51 -2.86
C LEU A 128 -36.30 3.81 -3.22
N LEU A 129 -36.89 4.83 -2.61
CA LEU A 129 -38.25 5.27 -2.93
C LEU A 129 -38.37 5.70 -4.39
N TRP A 130 -37.39 6.46 -4.89
CA TRP A 130 -37.32 6.82 -6.30
C TRP A 130 -37.18 5.59 -7.20
N HIS A 131 -36.31 4.65 -6.86
CA HIS A 131 -36.13 3.41 -7.62
C HIS A 131 -37.42 2.58 -7.66
N VAL A 132 -38.11 2.42 -6.54
CA VAL A 132 -39.39 1.70 -6.45
C VAL A 132 -40.48 2.40 -7.25
N ALA A 133 -40.48 3.74 -7.30
CA ALA A 133 -41.46 4.51 -8.05
C ALA A 133 -41.23 4.50 -9.57
N GLU A 134 -39.97 4.62 -10.01
CA GLU A 134 -39.59 4.77 -11.42
C GLU A 134 -39.34 3.45 -12.15
N THR A 135 -39.28 2.33 -11.43
CA THR A 135 -39.05 1.01 -12.04
C THR A 135 -40.21 0.06 -11.83
N ASP A 136 -40.20 -1.04 -12.57
CA ASP A 136 -41.17 -2.13 -12.41
C ASP A 136 -40.87 -3.02 -11.18
N ALA A 137 -40.15 -2.53 -10.17
CA ALA A 137 -39.74 -3.31 -9.00
C ALA A 137 -40.92 -3.94 -8.23
N LEU A 138 -42.09 -3.30 -8.23
CA LEU A 138 -43.33 -3.82 -7.64
C LEU A 138 -44.28 -4.43 -8.67
N ARG A 139 -43.90 -4.51 -9.95
CA ARG A 139 -44.73 -5.00 -11.05
C ARG A 139 -44.21 -6.26 -11.70
N ARG A 140 -42.89 -6.45 -11.72
CA ARG A 140 -42.22 -7.60 -12.32
C ARG A 140 -41.23 -8.20 -11.35
N VAL A 141 -41.28 -9.53 -11.22
CA VAL A 141 -40.31 -10.27 -10.44
C VAL A 141 -38.94 -10.03 -11.05
N ARG A 142 -37.93 -9.89 -10.18
CA ARG A 142 -36.53 -9.78 -10.55
C ARG A 142 -36.12 -10.74 -11.67
N CYS A 143 -35.36 -10.25 -12.64
CA CYS A 143 -34.92 -11.05 -13.78
C CYS A 143 -33.95 -12.18 -13.41
N GLU A 144 -33.30 -12.09 -12.24
CA GLU A 144 -32.41 -13.13 -11.74
C GLU A 144 -33.16 -14.30 -11.10
N ALA A 145 -34.45 -14.15 -10.77
CA ALA A 145 -35.26 -15.24 -10.24
C ALA A 145 -35.62 -16.24 -11.35
N ALA A 146 -35.60 -17.53 -11.01
CA ALA A 146 -35.97 -18.59 -11.95
C ALA A 146 -37.46 -18.49 -12.35
N SER A 147 -37.81 -18.85 -13.61
CA SER A 147 -39.21 -18.82 -14.09
C SER A 147 -40.15 -19.63 -13.19
N ALA A 148 -39.69 -20.79 -12.70
CA ALA A 148 -40.46 -21.62 -11.78
C ALA A 148 -40.78 -20.90 -10.45
N ILE A 149 -39.83 -20.12 -9.91
CA ILE A 149 -40.05 -19.34 -8.68
C ILE A 149 -41.08 -18.24 -8.93
N ARG A 150 -41.00 -17.55 -10.07
CA ARG A 150 -41.98 -16.53 -10.47
C ARG A 150 -43.39 -17.12 -10.62
N GLU A 151 -43.52 -18.24 -11.32
CA GLU A 151 -44.80 -18.92 -11.51
C GLU A 151 -45.39 -19.40 -10.18
N GLN A 152 -44.56 -19.98 -9.30
CA GLN A 152 -44.97 -20.41 -7.97
C GLN A 152 -45.41 -19.22 -7.10
N LEU A 153 -44.64 -18.13 -7.07
CA LEU A 153 -44.98 -16.92 -6.32
C LEU A 153 -46.36 -16.39 -6.69
N ILE A 154 -46.64 -16.33 -8.00
CA ILE A 154 -47.92 -15.86 -8.53
C ILE A 154 -49.05 -16.84 -8.18
N ALA A 155 -48.85 -18.13 -8.45
CA ALA A 155 -49.87 -19.16 -8.24
C ALA A 155 -50.25 -19.34 -6.77
N GLU A 156 -49.27 -19.43 -5.87
CA GLU A 156 -49.50 -19.59 -4.44
C GLU A 156 -50.12 -18.34 -3.83
N THR A 157 -49.68 -17.13 -4.23
CA THR A 157 -50.31 -15.88 -3.74
C THR A 157 -51.76 -15.79 -4.19
N ARG A 158 -52.06 -16.13 -5.45
CA ARG A 158 -53.43 -16.18 -5.97
C ARG A 158 -54.28 -17.18 -5.20
N HIS A 159 -53.75 -18.36 -4.93
CA HIS A 159 -54.47 -19.40 -4.18
C HIS A 159 -54.73 -18.96 -2.74
N TRP A 160 -53.71 -18.44 -2.05
CA TRP A 160 -53.83 -17.91 -0.68
C TRP A 160 -54.87 -16.79 -0.60
N PHE A 161 -54.83 -15.83 -1.53
CA PHE A 161 -55.79 -14.73 -1.55
C PHE A 161 -57.24 -15.22 -1.74
N LEU A 162 -57.47 -16.09 -2.73
CA LEU A 162 -58.80 -16.63 -3.02
C LEU A 162 -59.35 -17.53 -1.91
N ARG A 163 -58.49 -18.28 -1.21
CA ARG A 163 -58.86 -19.22 -0.15
C ARG A 163 -59.10 -18.52 1.19
N ASP A 164 -58.17 -17.65 1.60
CA ASP A 164 -58.09 -17.17 2.99
C ASP A 164 -58.45 -15.69 3.15
N LEU A 165 -58.32 -14.88 2.09
CA LEU A 165 -58.42 -13.41 2.18
C LEU A 165 -59.64 -12.80 1.50
N ARG A 166 -60.25 -13.49 0.54
CA ARG A 166 -61.43 -13.00 -0.20
C ARG A 166 -62.66 -12.76 0.71
N GLU A 167 -62.78 -13.48 1.82
CA GLU A 167 -63.88 -13.30 2.79
C GLU A 167 -63.58 -12.19 3.83
N THR A 168 -62.31 -11.80 4.02
CA THR A 168 -61.89 -10.80 5.02
C THR A 168 -62.05 -9.35 4.56
N GLY A 169 -62.11 -9.10 3.25
CA GLY A 169 -62.50 -7.79 2.69
C GLY A 169 -63.93 -7.34 3.07
N ASN A 170 -64.77 -8.28 3.54
CA ASN A 170 -66.11 -8.03 4.08
C ASN A 170 -66.21 -8.19 5.62
N GLY A 171 -65.09 -8.18 6.34
CA GLY A 171 -65.08 -8.08 7.81
C GLY A 171 -65.34 -9.37 8.60
N ARG A 172 -65.07 -10.57 8.06
CA ARG A 172 -65.06 -11.81 8.84
C ARG A 172 -63.81 -12.64 8.58
N CYS A 173 -62.93 -12.74 9.59
CA CYS A 173 -61.82 -13.67 9.59
C CYS A 173 -62.32 -15.07 9.97
N ARG A 174 -62.22 -16.04 9.06
CA ARG A 174 -62.32 -17.46 9.42
C ARG A 174 -61.01 -17.86 10.10
N THR A 175 -60.97 -17.76 11.42
CA THR A 175 -59.93 -18.42 12.19
C THR A 175 -60.14 -19.93 12.08
N GLU A 176 -59.27 -20.62 11.33
CA GLU A 176 -59.15 -22.06 11.48
C GLU A 176 -58.75 -22.34 12.95
N ARG A 177 -59.63 -23.07 13.63
CA ARG A 177 -59.40 -23.60 14.98
C ARG A 177 -58.16 -24.50 14.94
N GLY A 178 -57.02 -24.02 15.42
CA GLY A 178 -55.83 -24.88 15.49
C GLY A 178 -54.55 -24.34 16.11
N ASN A 179 -54.33 -23.03 16.21
CA ASN A 179 -53.10 -22.50 16.84
C ASN A 179 -53.40 -21.27 17.70
N ALA A 180 -53.78 -21.52 18.96
CA ALA A 180 -53.87 -20.50 19.99
C ALA A 180 -52.46 -19.97 20.30
N GLY A 181 -52.15 -18.73 19.90
CA GLY A 181 -50.92 -18.04 20.29
C GLY A 181 -50.31 -17.07 19.26
N ARG A 182 -50.80 -17.00 18.02
CA ARG A 182 -50.29 -16.04 17.02
C ARG A 182 -51.27 -14.87 16.85
N GLU A 183 -50.93 -13.71 17.42
CA GLU A 183 -51.60 -12.44 17.12
C GLU A 183 -51.27 -12.04 15.68
N CYS A 184 -52.12 -12.42 14.72
CA CYS A 184 -52.02 -11.91 13.35
C CYS A 184 -52.62 -10.50 13.30
N ASP A 185 -51.83 -9.50 12.88
CA ASP A 185 -52.28 -8.12 12.68
C ASP A 185 -53.16 -8.01 11.42
N ALA A 186 -54.41 -8.45 11.57
CA ALA A 186 -55.42 -8.43 10.52
C ALA A 186 -55.75 -7.00 10.03
N ALA A 187 -55.54 -5.98 10.88
CA ALA A 187 -55.75 -4.59 10.53
C ALA A 187 -54.67 -4.09 9.55
N GLY A 188 -53.40 -4.41 9.81
CA GLY A 188 -52.30 -4.08 8.91
C GLY A 188 -52.38 -4.77 7.54
N LEU A 189 -52.78 -6.05 7.49
CA LEU A 189 -53.00 -6.75 6.22
C LEU A 189 -54.16 -6.13 5.41
N SER A 190 -55.25 -5.76 6.08
CA SER A 190 -56.38 -5.08 5.43
C SER A 190 -55.95 -3.74 4.83
N ALA A 191 -55.13 -2.95 5.54
CA ALA A 191 -54.57 -1.71 5.02
C ALA A 191 -53.69 -1.91 3.78
N ILE A 192 -52.83 -2.94 3.78
CA ILE A 192 -52.00 -3.31 2.62
C ILE A 192 -52.89 -3.65 1.42
N LEU A 193 -53.89 -4.52 1.62
CA LEU A 193 -54.78 -4.98 0.55
C LEU A 193 -55.63 -3.85 -0.02
N ASN A 194 -56.18 -2.97 0.83
CA ASN A 194 -56.95 -1.80 0.39
C ASN A 194 -56.11 -0.88 -0.51
N GLY A 195 -54.86 -0.59 -0.13
CA GLY A 195 -53.96 0.21 -0.95
C GLY A 195 -53.59 -0.43 -2.29
N ILE A 196 -53.63 -1.76 -2.38
CA ILE A 196 -53.48 -2.48 -3.65
C ILE A 196 -54.75 -2.37 -4.50
N PHE A 197 -55.93 -2.53 -3.90
CA PHE A 197 -57.22 -2.49 -4.63
C PHE A 197 -57.63 -1.11 -5.14
N GLU A 198 -57.19 -0.04 -4.48
CA GLU A 198 -57.31 1.32 -5.02
C GLU A 198 -56.61 1.47 -6.38
N ARG A 199 -55.56 0.67 -6.63
CA ARG A 199 -54.80 0.67 -7.89
C ARG A 199 -55.23 -0.43 -8.86
N LEU A 200 -55.36 -1.67 -8.37
CA LEU A 200 -55.75 -2.84 -9.13
C LEU A 200 -57.21 -3.16 -8.78
N ASN A 201 -58.14 -2.70 -9.61
CA ASN A 201 -59.59 -2.76 -9.33
C ASN A 201 -60.06 -4.18 -8.96
N GLU A 202 -60.43 -4.37 -7.69
CA GLU A 202 -60.86 -5.65 -7.10
C GLU A 202 -62.02 -6.30 -7.88
N LYS A 203 -62.91 -5.49 -8.46
CA LYS A 203 -64.10 -5.98 -9.19
C LYS A 203 -63.77 -6.76 -10.47
N THR A 204 -62.52 -6.75 -10.91
CA THR A 204 -62.05 -7.42 -12.13
C THR A 204 -61.14 -8.62 -11.85
N LEU A 205 -61.04 -9.06 -10.59
CA LEU A 205 -60.08 -10.06 -10.13
C LEU A 205 -60.16 -11.40 -10.87
N GLU A 206 -61.34 -11.79 -11.33
CA GLU A 206 -61.56 -13.02 -12.11
C GLU A 206 -61.02 -12.92 -13.55
N ALA A 207 -60.81 -11.69 -14.05
CA ALA A 207 -60.30 -11.37 -15.37
C ALA A 207 -58.84 -10.89 -15.37
N TRP A 208 -58.18 -10.84 -14.21
CA TRP A 208 -56.78 -10.40 -14.10
C TRP A 208 -55.84 -11.29 -14.92
N SER A 209 -55.01 -10.62 -15.72
CA SER A 209 -53.88 -11.21 -16.43
C SER A 209 -52.80 -11.72 -15.49
N ASN A 210 -51.89 -12.55 -16.00
CA ASN A 210 -50.73 -12.99 -15.23
C ASN A 210 -49.84 -11.82 -14.76
N GLY A 211 -49.81 -10.70 -15.51
CA GLY A 211 -49.06 -9.50 -15.11
C GLY A 211 -49.71 -8.75 -13.95
N GLU A 212 -51.05 -8.69 -13.89
CA GLU A 212 -51.76 -8.08 -12.76
C GLU A 212 -51.62 -8.92 -11.49
N TRP A 213 -51.66 -10.26 -11.62
CA TRP A 213 -51.38 -11.15 -10.50
C TRP A 213 -49.93 -11.08 -10.01
N GLU A 214 -48.97 -10.83 -10.91
CA GLU A 214 -47.58 -10.58 -10.56
C GLU A 214 -47.40 -9.27 -9.79
N GLU A 215 -48.00 -8.17 -10.28
CA GLU A 215 -48.01 -6.89 -9.58
C GLU A 215 -48.67 -7.01 -8.21
N PHE A 216 -49.81 -7.71 -8.12
CA PHE A 216 -50.48 -7.98 -6.86
C PHE A 216 -49.56 -8.72 -5.87
N ALA A 217 -48.92 -9.80 -6.31
CA ALA A 217 -48.04 -10.60 -5.45
C ALA A 217 -46.85 -9.78 -4.92
N LEU A 218 -46.23 -8.95 -5.76
CA LEU A 218 -45.09 -8.12 -5.37
C LEU A 218 -45.48 -6.97 -4.45
N ARG A 219 -46.64 -6.33 -4.68
CA ARG A 219 -47.14 -5.29 -3.77
C ARG A 219 -47.53 -5.85 -2.42
N ALA A 220 -48.17 -7.03 -2.38
CA ALA A 220 -48.48 -7.73 -1.14
C ALA A 220 -47.18 -8.09 -0.39
N LEU A 221 -46.20 -8.65 -1.11
CA LEU A 221 -44.89 -9.00 -0.55
C LEU A 221 -44.18 -7.77 0.05
N TRP A 222 -44.17 -6.65 -0.67
CA TRP A 222 -43.59 -5.38 -0.22
C TRP A 222 -44.26 -4.87 1.06
N GLY A 223 -45.59 -4.80 1.08
CA GLY A 223 -46.35 -4.36 2.26
C GLY A 223 -46.08 -5.22 3.49
N ILE A 224 -46.06 -6.55 3.31
CA ILE A 224 -45.75 -7.51 4.38
C ILE A 224 -44.32 -7.33 4.89
N CYS A 225 -43.34 -7.08 4.00
CA CYS A 225 -41.97 -6.81 4.42
C CYS A 225 -41.88 -5.52 5.24
N CYS A 226 -42.54 -4.43 4.80
CA CYS A 226 -42.58 -3.18 5.56
C CYS A 226 -43.20 -3.36 6.96
N GLN A 227 -44.35 -4.04 7.03
CA GLN A 227 -45.03 -4.31 8.31
C GLN A 227 -44.21 -5.26 9.21
N GLY A 228 -43.58 -6.27 8.63
CA GLY A 228 -42.74 -7.24 9.34
C GLY A 228 -41.56 -6.57 10.04
N VAL A 229 -40.87 -5.68 9.31
CA VAL A 229 -39.71 -4.91 9.76
C VAL A 229 -40.06 -3.79 10.74
N ALA A 230 -41.27 -3.23 10.65
CA ALA A 230 -41.71 -2.15 11.52
C ALA A 230 -41.51 -2.49 13.00
N ASP A 231 -41.11 -1.50 13.79
CA ASP A 231 -40.89 -1.57 15.24
C ASP A 231 -39.78 -2.53 15.72
N LEU A 232 -38.97 -3.08 14.80
CA LEU A 232 -37.79 -3.87 15.16
C LEU A 232 -36.54 -2.99 15.24
N PRO A 233 -35.62 -3.23 16.21
CA PRO A 233 -34.37 -2.48 16.29
C PRO A 233 -33.47 -2.80 15.09
N PRO A 234 -32.61 -1.88 14.64
CA PRO A 234 -31.53 -2.19 13.70
C PRO A 234 -30.45 -3.03 14.41
N PHE A 235 -29.82 -3.95 13.68
CA PHE A 235 -28.75 -4.82 14.17
C PHE A 235 -27.36 -4.41 13.67
N VAL A 236 -27.27 -3.33 12.89
CA VAL A 236 -26.00 -2.76 12.44
C VAL A 236 -25.48 -1.78 13.51
N PRO A 237 -24.23 -1.94 13.98
CA PRO A 237 -23.65 -1.01 14.93
C PRO A 237 -23.54 0.40 14.32
N PRO A 238 -23.80 1.47 15.10
CA PRO A 238 -23.61 2.83 14.62
C PRO A 238 -22.13 3.07 14.28
N PRO A 239 -21.84 3.98 13.32
CA PRO A 239 -20.46 4.37 13.07
C PRO A 239 -19.85 4.98 14.35
N PRO A 240 -18.53 4.81 14.56
CA PRO A 240 -17.85 5.39 15.71
C PRO A 240 -17.94 6.91 15.68
N THR A 241 -18.15 7.52 16.84
CA THR A 241 -18.18 8.97 16.98
C THR A 241 -16.80 9.57 16.70
N PRO A 242 -16.69 10.64 15.90
CA PRO A 242 -15.42 11.30 15.68
C PRO A 242 -14.84 11.85 16.97
N ILE A 243 -13.51 11.71 17.13
CA ILE A 243 -12.80 12.08 18.36
C ILE A 243 -12.23 13.51 18.25
N ARG A 244 -11.78 13.96 17.07
CA ARG A 244 -11.22 15.33 16.95
C ARG A 244 -12.31 16.39 16.90
N HIS A 245 -12.03 17.54 17.51
CA HIS A 245 -12.88 18.73 17.46
C HIS A 245 -13.22 19.12 16.02
N ARG A 246 -12.21 19.08 15.14
CA ARG A 246 -12.34 19.37 13.72
C ARG A 246 -13.39 18.51 13.04
N ASP A 247 -13.46 17.22 13.35
CA ASP A 247 -14.39 16.30 12.69
C ASP A 247 -15.83 16.55 13.12
N LEU A 248 -16.05 16.84 14.41
CA LEU A 248 -17.35 17.23 14.94
C LEU A 248 -17.81 18.57 14.35
N LEU A 249 -16.91 19.55 14.26
CA LEU A 249 -17.22 20.87 13.71
C LEU A 249 -17.55 20.79 12.21
N LEU A 250 -16.80 19.99 11.45
CA LEU A 250 -17.07 19.74 10.04
C LEU A 250 -18.43 19.06 9.85
N ALA A 251 -18.75 18.04 10.66
CA ALA A 251 -20.04 17.36 10.59
C ALA A 251 -21.20 18.29 10.97
N ALA A 252 -21.01 19.19 11.93
CA ALA A 252 -22.02 20.13 12.41
C ALA A 252 -22.26 21.32 11.45
N THR A 253 -21.23 21.79 10.75
CA THR A 253 -21.27 23.09 10.05
C THR A 253 -20.84 23.05 8.59
N GLY A 254 -20.19 21.97 8.15
CA GLY A 254 -19.55 21.89 6.84
C GLY A 254 -18.20 22.60 6.74
N ALA A 255 -17.74 23.29 7.80
CA ALA A 255 -16.46 24.01 7.80
C ALA A 255 -15.30 23.15 8.30
N ASP A 256 -14.19 23.16 7.57
CA ASP A 256 -12.99 22.37 7.88
C ASP A 256 -11.84 23.24 8.41
N SER A 257 -11.62 23.21 9.72
CA SER A 257 -10.53 23.95 10.38
C SER A 257 -9.13 23.43 10.02
N ASP A 258 -8.98 22.17 9.59
CA ASP A 258 -7.67 21.63 9.19
C ASP A 258 -7.15 22.33 7.92
N LEU A 259 -8.02 22.88 7.06
CA LEU A 259 -7.60 23.63 5.86
C LEU A 259 -6.70 24.84 6.21
N LEU A 260 -7.03 25.55 7.30
CA LEU A 260 -6.24 26.69 7.79
C LEU A 260 -4.86 26.23 8.27
N VAL A 261 -4.82 25.14 9.04
CA VAL A 261 -3.58 24.55 9.57
C VAL A 261 -2.70 24.03 8.43
N HIS A 262 -3.30 23.36 7.44
CA HIS A 262 -2.60 22.74 6.32
C HIS A 262 -1.95 23.79 5.40
N ASP A 263 -2.56 24.95 5.18
CA ASP A 263 -1.99 25.99 4.33
C ASP A 263 -0.61 26.47 4.81
N ILE A 264 -0.41 26.55 6.13
CA ILE A 264 0.88 26.88 6.73
C ILE A 264 1.81 25.68 6.76
N LEU A 265 1.35 24.55 7.33
CA LEU A 265 2.21 23.41 7.60
C LEU A 265 2.77 22.80 6.33
N ILE A 266 1.98 22.69 5.25
CA ILE A 266 2.46 22.11 3.99
C ILE A 266 3.65 22.92 3.44
N ARG A 267 3.55 24.26 3.44
CA ARG A 267 4.62 25.14 2.94
C ARG A 267 5.86 25.08 3.83
N PHE A 268 5.67 25.06 5.15
CA PHE A 268 6.77 24.98 6.09
C PHE A 268 7.48 23.61 6.04
N CYS A 269 6.73 22.51 6.04
CA CYS A 269 7.27 21.16 5.90
C CYS A 269 8.05 21.00 4.58
N ALA A 270 7.57 21.58 3.47
CA ALA A 270 8.29 21.58 2.20
C ALA A 270 9.67 22.26 2.32
N ALA A 271 9.75 23.41 3.01
CA ALA A 271 11.01 24.11 3.25
C ALA A 271 11.92 23.36 4.25
N PHE A 272 11.35 22.75 5.30
CA PHE A 272 12.09 22.04 6.33
C PHE A 272 12.72 20.74 5.80
N LEU A 273 11.99 20.00 4.95
CA LEU A 273 12.43 18.73 4.37
C LEU A 273 13.27 18.91 3.08
N ASP A 274 13.53 20.14 2.66
CA ASP A 274 14.32 20.43 1.46
C ASP A 274 15.72 19.78 1.53
N GLN A 275 16.08 19.07 0.46
CA GLN A 275 17.34 18.34 0.33
C GLN A 275 18.47 19.20 -0.28
N GLY A 276 18.33 20.53 -0.22
CA GLY A 276 19.26 21.51 -0.82
C GLY A 276 18.87 21.92 -2.25
N LEU A 277 17.59 21.80 -2.63
CA LEU A 277 17.10 22.21 -3.95
C LEU A 277 16.71 23.69 -3.98
N ALA A 278 16.24 24.21 -2.84
CA ALA A 278 15.85 25.61 -2.71
C ALA A 278 17.07 26.53 -2.69
N SER A 279 16.97 27.69 -3.35
CA SER A 279 18.03 28.71 -3.33
C SER A 279 18.17 29.38 -1.96
N TRP A 280 17.06 29.48 -1.22
CA TRP A 280 17.00 30.08 0.10
C TRP A 280 16.76 28.99 1.15
N PRO A 281 17.76 28.69 2.00
CA PRO A 281 17.60 27.70 3.05
C PRO A 281 16.70 28.23 4.16
N LEU A 282 15.94 27.33 4.79
CA LEU A 282 15.16 27.64 5.99
C LEU A 282 16.12 27.97 7.17
N PRO A 283 16.02 29.16 7.78
CA PRO A 283 16.83 29.52 8.96
C PRO A 283 16.59 28.55 10.13
N HIS A 284 17.63 28.26 10.91
CA HIS A 284 17.58 27.39 12.10
C HIS A 284 17.03 25.98 11.86
N ARG A 285 16.93 25.51 10.60
CA ARG A 285 16.44 24.17 10.26
C ARG A 285 17.14 23.04 11.02
N ASP A 286 18.47 23.13 11.13
CA ASP A 286 19.28 22.11 11.77
C ASP A 286 19.21 22.17 13.32
N GLU A 287 18.50 23.16 13.88
CA GLU A 287 18.25 23.31 15.31
C GLU A 287 16.89 22.74 15.76
N GLY A 288 16.08 22.21 14.84
CA GLY A 288 14.78 21.59 15.11
C GLY A 288 13.62 22.24 14.35
N PHE A 289 12.56 21.46 14.09
CA PHE A 289 11.31 21.91 13.50
C PHE A 289 10.65 23.02 14.33
N PHE A 290 10.57 22.85 15.65
CA PHE A 290 9.91 23.80 16.56
C PHE A 290 10.63 25.15 16.55
N ARG A 291 11.95 25.14 16.74
CA ARG A 291 12.77 26.36 16.77
C ARG A 291 12.79 27.09 15.43
N ALA A 292 12.90 26.35 14.32
CA ALA A 292 12.81 26.93 12.98
C ALA A 292 11.43 27.58 12.73
N PHE A 293 10.34 26.97 13.22
CA PHE A 293 9.00 27.52 13.08
C PHE A 293 8.83 28.80 13.90
N CYS A 294 9.23 28.78 15.18
CA CYS A 294 9.17 29.95 16.05
C CYS A 294 10.04 31.10 15.52
N ALA A 295 11.24 30.83 15.01
CA ALA A 295 12.09 31.85 14.39
C ALA A 295 11.41 32.54 13.21
N LEU A 296 10.64 31.81 12.39
CA LEU A 296 9.99 32.36 11.21
C LEU A 296 8.67 33.09 11.52
N TYR A 297 7.85 32.55 12.42
CA TYR A 297 6.48 33.02 12.64
C TYR A 297 6.29 33.90 13.88
N ARG A 298 7.30 34.07 14.74
CA ARG A 298 7.18 35.00 15.89
C ARG A 298 7.15 36.46 15.42
N THR A 299 7.85 36.79 14.34
CA THR A 299 7.98 38.16 13.84
C THR A 299 7.02 38.39 12.68
N GLY A 300 5.90 39.06 12.94
CA GLY A 300 4.96 39.45 11.88
C GLY A 300 3.55 39.75 12.39
N ARG A 301 2.79 40.48 11.58
CA ARG A 301 1.35 40.70 11.78
C ARG A 301 0.62 40.07 10.60
N PRO A 302 0.23 38.79 10.68
CA PRO A 302 -0.47 38.15 9.59
C PRO A 302 -1.79 38.86 9.30
N PRO A 303 -2.17 39.06 8.03
CA PRO A 303 -3.44 39.72 7.69
C PRO A 303 -4.65 38.83 8.05
N GLU A 304 -4.46 37.53 8.12
CA GLU A 304 -5.50 36.55 8.42
C GLU A 304 -5.88 36.57 9.91
N HIS A 305 -7.19 36.64 10.19
CA HIS A 305 -7.71 36.85 11.53
C HIS A 305 -7.40 35.68 12.47
N TRP A 306 -7.55 34.45 11.98
CA TRP A 306 -7.28 33.23 12.74
C TRP A 306 -5.82 33.13 13.23
N ARG A 307 -4.87 33.83 12.59
CA ARG A 307 -3.43 33.80 12.95
C ARG A 307 -3.01 34.92 13.89
N ARG A 308 -3.89 35.85 14.27
CA ARG A 308 -3.51 37.02 15.09
C ARG A 308 -2.87 36.63 16.42
N GLY A 309 -3.32 35.54 17.04
CA GLY A 309 -2.77 35.01 18.29
C GLY A 309 -1.46 34.23 18.15
N LEU A 310 -1.06 33.86 16.93
CA LEU A 310 0.07 32.94 16.71
C LEU A 310 1.39 33.53 17.19
N SER A 311 1.72 34.76 16.79
CA SER A 311 2.98 35.42 17.18
C SER A 311 3.11 35.57 18.70
N GLN A 312 2.02 35.94 19.37
CA GLN A 312 1.98 36.05 20.83
C GLN A 312 2.20 34.69 21.51
N GLU A 313 1.53 33.65 21.03
CA GLU A 313 1.64 32.31 21.60
C GLU A 313 3.04 31.71 21.40
N LEU A 314 3.63 31.85 20.21
CA LEU A 314 5.00 31.39 19.96
C LEU A 314 6.03 32.15 20.81
N SER A 315 5.80 33.44 21.07
CA SER A 315 6.67 34.24 21.94
C SER A 315 6.57 33.75 23.40
N ARG A 316 5.34 33.49 23.88
CA ARG A 316 5.11 32.92 25.22
C ARG A 316 5.84 31.59 25.40
N LEU A 317 5.72 30.68 24.43
CA LEU A 317 6.34 29.35 24.50
C LEU A 317 7.88 29.46 24.58
N GLU A 318 8.50 30.35 23.80
CA GLU A 318 9.95 30.55 23.85
C GLU A 318 10.42 31.28 25.12
N ASP A 319 9.73 32.34 25.53
CA ASP A 319 10.08 33.14 26.71
C ASP A 319 9.98 32.32 28.00
N ALA A 320 8.94 31.48 28.10
CA ALA A 320 8.75 30.55 29.20
C ALA A 320 9.57 29.25 29.05
N ARG A 321 10.30 29.09 27.93
CA ARG A 321 11.12 27.90 27.61
C ARG A 321 10.34 26.59 27.68
N VAL A 322 9.09 26.61 27.23
CA VAL A 322 8.21 25.45 27.17
C VAL A 322 8.76 24.47 26.13
N SER A 323 9.01 23.24 26.54
CA SER A 323 9.45 22.19 25.61
C SER A 323 8.32 21.76 24.66
N PRO A 324 8.63 21.15 23.52
CA PRO A 324 7.60 20.65 22.60
C PRO A 324 6.61 19.68 23.27
N LEU A 325 7.08 18.80 24.16
CA LEU A 325 6.21 17.86 24.90
C LEU A 325 5.28 18.57 25.88
N GLU A 326 5.79 19.57 26.61
CA GLU A 326 4.96 20.39 27.50
C GLU A 326 3.93 21.20 26.69
N SER A 327 4.29 21.71 25.52
CA SER A 327 3.37 22.41 24.62
C SER A 327 2.25 21.49 24.08
N ILE A 328 2.58 20.23 23.77
CA ILE A 328 1.58 19.20 23.42
C ILE A 328 0.65 18.96 24.61
N HIS A 329 1.21 18.74 25.80
CA HIS A 329 0.42 18.49 27.01
C HIS A 329 -0.54 19.65 27.30
N GLU A 330 -0.05 20.89 27.32
CA GLU A 330 -0.84 22.11 27.51
C GLU A 330 -1.95 22.22 26.45
N SER A 331 -1.64 21.90 25.18
CA SER A 331 -2.64 21.96 24.11
C SER A 331 -3.74 20.92 24.28
N LEU A 332 -3.41 19.71 24.75
CA LEU A 332 -4.39 18.67 25.06
C LEU A 332 -5.31 19.06 26.23
N GLU A 333 -4.76 19.72 27.26
CA GLU A 333 -5.55 20.24 28.38
C GLU A 333 -6.52 21.33 27.93
N ILE A 334 -6.06 22.31 27.12
CA ILE A 334 -6.91 23.37 26.58
C ILE A 334 -8.04 22.82 25.70
N LEU A 335 -7.77 21.73 24.98
CA LEU A 335 -8.74 21.02 24.14
C LEU A 335 -9.63 20.05 24.96
N GLY A 336 -9.43 19.89 26.26
CA GLY A 336 -10.23 18.96 27.09
C GLY A 336 -10.06 17.49 26.69
N VAL A 337 -8.90 17.10 26.15
CA VAL A 337 -8.61 15.72 25.74
C VAL A 337 -8.24 14.88 26.95
N SER A 338 -9.10 13.93 27.32
CA SER A 338 -8.86 13.07 28.49
C SER A 338 -7.72 12.07 28.26
N SER A 339 -7.13 11.56 29.36
CA SER A 339 -6.10 10.51 29.27
C SER A 339 -6.59 9.23 28.59
N ALA A 340 -7.89 8.92 28.65
CA ALA A 340 -8.47 7.72 28.06
C ALA A 340 -8.52 7.76 26.52
N GLU A 341 -8.75 8.94 25.93
CA GLU A 341 -8.83 9.11 24.47
C GLU A 341 -7.53 9.66 23.85
N ARG A 342 -6.52 9.96 24.68
CA ARG A 342 -5.28 10.65 24.27
C ARG A 342 -4.57 9.95 23.11
N HIS A 343 -4.46 8.63 23.17
CA HIS A 343 -3.78 7.85 22.13
C HIS A 343 -4.47 8.01 20.77
N ASP A 344 -5.78 7.82 20.73
CA ASP A 344 -6.58 7.95 19.51
C ASP A 344 -6.59 9.38 18.99
N TYR A 345 -6.64 10.38 19.87
CA TYR A 345 -6.58 11.79 19.49
C TYR A 345 -5.25 12.15 18.82
N LEU A 346 -4.12 11.74 19.41
CA LEU A 346 -2.79 12.01 18.87
C LEU A 346 -2.57 11.27 17.54
N ALA A 347 -3.01 10.00 17.45
CA ALA A 347 -3.00 9.24 16.22
C ALA A 347 -3.79 9.93 15.10
N ALA A 348 -5.04 10.32 15.36
CA ALA A 348 -5.86 11.04 14.39
C ALA A 348 -5.24 12.38 13.97
N THR A 349 -4.62 13.09 14.92
CA THR A 349 -3.97 14.39 14.68
C THR A 349 -2.72 14.26 13.80
N LEU A 350 -1.88 13.24 14.04
CA LEU A 350 -0.71 12.95 13.19
C LEU A 350 -1.14 12.50 11.78
N LEU A 351 -2.21 11.70 11.67
CA LEU A 351 -2.71 11.17 10.41
C LEU A 351 -3.39 12.21 9.50
N ALA A 352 -3.76 13.36 10.03
CA ALA A 352 -4.40 14.43 9.27
C ALA A 352 -3.49 15.02 8.16
N LEU A 353 -2.16 15.02 8.36
CA LEU A 353 -1.16 15.20 7.28
C LEU A 353 -0.18 14.01 7.25
N ARG A 354 -0.73 12.79 7.19
CA ARG A 354 0.03 11.53 7.25
C ARG A 354 1.28 11.49 6.36
N GLY A 355 1.24 12.09 5.16
CA GLY A 355 2.39 12.15 4.25
C GLY A 355 3.54 12.99 4.79
N TRP A 356 3.28 14.20 5.29
CA TRP A 356 4.31 15.09 5.84
C TRP A 356 4.85 14.57 7.19
N ALA A 357 3.95 14.14 8.07
CA ALA A 357 4.34 13.54 9.35
C ALA A 357 5.19 12.27 9.13
N GLY A 358 4.77 11.40 8.19
CA GLY A 358 5.53 10.21 7.80
C GLY A 358 6.91 10.53 7.23
N MET A 359 7.04 11.54 6.36
CA MET A 359 8.35 11.96 5.86
C MET A 359 9.27 12.49 6.96
N ILE A 360 8.76 13.29 7.90
CA ILE A 360 9.53 13.78 9.06
C ILE A 360 10.02 12.58 9.89
N TRP A 361 9.11 11.67 10.24
CA TRP A 361 9.41 10.47 11.01
C TRP A 361 10.46 9.58 10.32
N GLN A 362 10.34 9.38 9.01
CA GLN A 362 11.29 8.58 8.24
C GLN A 362 12.66 9.25 8.10
N MET A 363 12.73 10.57 7.89
CA MET A 363 14.02 11.26 7.84
C MET A 363 14.71 11.31 9.20
N GLU A 364 13.94 11.32 10.29
CA GLU A 364 14.43 11.25 11.66
C GLU A 364 15.03 9.87 11.97
N LEU A 365 14.35 8.79 11.57
CA LEU A 365 14.81 7.42 11.80
C LEU A 365 15.89 6.96 10.80
N ARG A 366 15.73 7.32 9.53
CA ARG A 366 16.54 6.89 8.38
C ARG A 366 17.22 8.06 7.68
N GLY A 367 17.84 8.91 8.49
CA GLY A 367 18.67 10.01 8.02
C GLY A 367 19.81 9.58 7.08
N ASP A 368 20.23 8.30 7.15
CA ASP A 368 21.21 7.67 6.26
C ASP A 368 20.76 7.58 4.79
N ARG A 369 19.45 7.73 4.53
CA ARG A 369 18.85 7.61 3.19
C ARG A 369 18.64 8.94 2.49
N VAL A 370 18.97 10.04 3.14
CA VAL A 370 18.75 11.39 2.62
C VAL A 370 20.04 12.20 2.70
N VAL A 371 20.15 13.23 1.87
CA VAL A 371 21.36 14.07 1.83
C VAL A 371 21.39 15.00 3.03
N ARG A 372 20.23 15.56 3.41
CA ARG A 372 20.08 16.44 4.57
C ARG A 372 19.05 15.83 5.54
N PRO A 373 19.48 15.03 6.53
CA PRO A 373 18.57 14.48 7.54
C PRO A 373 17.97 15.59 8.41
N VAL A 374 16.89 15.27 9.13
CA VAL A 374 16.28 16.17 10.11
C VAL A 374 16.78 15.80 11.53
N PRO A 375 16.80 16.75 12.48
CA PRO A 375 17.14 16.46 13.88
C PRO A 375 16.19 15.44 14.51
N ARG A 376 16.68 14.66 15.50
CA ARG A 376 15.81 13.81 16.33
C ARG A 376 14.86 14.66 17.17
N GLY A 377 13.65 14.16 17.39
CA GLY A 377 12.55 14.88 18.04
C GLY A 377 11.70 15.72 17.07
N SER A 378 12.05 15.79 15.78
CA SER A 378 11.33 16.62 14.81
C SER A 378 9.85 16.26 14.66
N LEU A 379 9.49 14.97 14.82
CA LEU A 379 8.07 14.57 14.77
C LEU A 379 7.26 15.13 15.95
N VAL A 380 7.84 15.07 17.16
CA VAL A 380 7.22 15.62 18.38
C VAL A 380 7.07 17.13 18.25
N GLU A 381 8.11 17.80 17.76
CA GLU A 381 8.11 19.23 17.47
C GLU A 381 7.06 19.65 16.43
N TYR A 382 6.91 18.85 15.36
CA TYR A 382 5.85 19.04 14.37
C TYR A 382 4.46 18.94 14.99
N LEU A 383 4.23 17.94 15.85
CA LEU A 383 2.95 17.76 16.54
C LEU A 383 2.63 18.91 17.49
N ALA A 384 3.63 19.42 18.22
CA ALA A 384 3.49 20.59 19.08
C ALA A 384 3.00 21.82 18.29
N ILE A 385 3.69 22.15 17.19
CA ILE A 385 3.28 23.26 16.32
C ILE A 385 1.89 23.03 15.70
N ARG A 386 1.59 21.80 15.27
CA ARG A 386 0.27 21.47 14.72
C ARG A 386 -0.84 21.74 15.72
N LEU A 387 -0.69 21.30 16.97
CA LEU A 387 -1.71 21.50 18.01
C LEU A 387 -1.89 22.98 18.37
N VAL A 388 -0.81 23.77 18.38
CA VAL A 388 -0.90 25.24 18.54
C VAL A 388 -1.74 25.86 17.43
N LEU A 389 -1.46 25.51 16.17
CA LEU A 389 -2.23 26.00 15.02
C LEU A 389 -3.69 25.52 15.05
N GLU A 390 -3.91 24.27 15.46
CA GLU A 390 -5.25 23.67 15.57
C GLU A 390 -6.11 24.39 16.60
N ARG A 391 -5.58 24.75 17.78
CA ARG A 391 -6.32 25.55 18.77
C ARG A 391 -6.81 26.88 18.19
N LEU A 392 -5.93 27.59 17.47
CA LEU A 392 -6.28 28.88 16.86
C LEU A 392 -7.31 28.73 15.73
N ALA A 393 -7.11 27.73 14.87
CA ALA A 393 -8.02 27.44 13.75
C ALA A 393 -9.41 27.02 14.24
N LEU A 394 -9.49 26.16 15.26
CA LEU A 394 -10.74 25.73 15.88
C LEU A 394 -11.48 26.91 16.51
N ALA A 395 -10.77 27.74 17.28
CA ALA A 395 -11.38 28.90 17.95
C ALA A 395 -11.97 29.90 16.94
N GLU A 396 -11.29 30.16 15.82
CA GLU A 396 -11.83 31.03 14.77
C GLU A 396 -13.00 30.38 14.04
N THR A 397 -12.84 29.12 13.59
CA THR A 397 -13.88 28.43 12.82
C THR A 397 -15.17 28.32 13.64
N ALA A 398 -15.07 27.93 14.92
CA ALA A 398 -16.23 27.86 15.81
C ALA A 398 -16.91 29.21 16.04
N ARG A 399 -16.14 30.31 16.09
CA ARG A 399 -16.69 31.66 16.17
C ARG A 399 -17.44 32.03 14.91
N ASP A 400 -16.89 31.73 13.74
CA ASP A 400 -17.47 32.10 12.45
C ASP A 400 -18.72 31.27 12.12
N THR A 401 -18.74 29.99 12.48
CA THR A 401 -19.81 29.07 12.05
C THR A 401 -20.85 28.80 13.13
N LEU A 402 -20.47 28.82 14.41
CA LEU A 402 -21.37 28.54 15.54
C LEU A 402 -21.59 29.75 16.44
N ALA A 403 -20.97 30.90 16.16
CA ALA A 403 -20.90 32.05 17.07
C ALA A 403 -20.35 31.68 18.47
N PHE A 404 -19.62 30.57 18.57
CA PHE A 404 -19.10 30.05 19.84
C PHE A 404 -17.78 30.76 20.20
N THR A 405 -17.73 31.34 21.40
CA THR A 405 -16.55 32.06 21.93
C THR A 405 -16.10 31.52 23.29
N GLY A 406 -16.64 30.38 23.72
CA GLY A 406 -16.27 29.72 24.97
C GLY A 406 -14.92 29.00 24.92
N PRO A 407 -14.53 28.32 26.02
CA PRO A 407 -13.29 27.54 26.06
C PRO A 407 -13.34 26.34 25.11
N LEU A 408 -12.18 25.95 24.56
CA LEU A 408 -12.11 24.90 23.53
C LEU A 408 -12.50 23.51 24.06
N GLU A 409 -12.28 23.20 25.33
CA GLU A 409 -12.74 21.95 25.97
C GLU A 409 -14.27 21.74 25.85
N ALA A 410 -15.06 22.82 25.79
CA ALA A 410 -16.51 22.76 25.65
C ALA A 410 -16.98 22.73 24.18
N LEU A 411 -16.07 22.89 23.21
CA LEU A 411 -16.42 22.98 21.79
C LEU A 411 -17.00 21.67 21.25
N ARG A 412 -16.53 20.50 21.71
CA ARG A 412 -17.10 19.21 21.28
C ARG A 412 -18.56 19.09 21.65
N ASP A 413 -18.91 19.47 22.88
CA ASP A 413 -20.28 19.41 23.38
C ASP A 413 -21.16 20.45 22.70
N GLU A 414 -20.62 21.63 22.37
CA GLU A 414 -21.34 22.61 21.55
C GLU A 414 -21.62 22.08 20.15
N ALA A 415 -20.61 21.57 19.45
CA ALA A 415 -20.75 21.04 18.08
C ALA A 415 -21.77 19.89 18.03
N ARG A 416 -21.78 19.01 19.04
CA ARG A 416 -22.73 17.89 19.15
C ARG A 416 -24.20 18.32 19.17
N LYS A 417 -24.51 19.54 19.63
CA LYS A 417 -25.90 20.06 19.64
C LYS A 417 -26.47 20.27 18.23
N TYR A 418 -25.61 20.45 17.25
CA TYR A 418 -25.98 20.67 15.85
C TYR A 418 -25.87 19.40 15.00
N LEU A 419 -25.44 18.29 15.59
CA LEU A 419 -25.40 17.01 14.90
C LEU A 419 -26.77 16.35 14.99
N ASP A 420 -27.37 16.08 13.83
CA ASP A 420 -28.38 15.05 13.73
C ASP A 420 -27.72 13.73 14.14
N GLY A 421 -28.23 13.08 15.20
CA GLY A 421 -27.76 11.76 15.59
C GLY A 421 -27.84 10.78 14.41
N PRO A 422 -27.04 9.71 14.39
CA PRO A 422 -27.07 8.74 13.29
C PRO A 422 -28.50 8.22 13.13
N ARG A 423 -29.14 8.56 12.01
CA ARG A 423 -30.51 8.11 11.73
C ARG A 423 -30.44 6.60 11.48
N PRO A 424 -31.20 5.78 12.24
CA PRO A 424 -31.25 4.36 11.98
C PRO A 424 -31.81 4.14 10.56
N PRO A 425 -31.44 3.02 9.90
CA PRO A 425 -32.00 2.71 8.60
C PRO A 425 -33.53 2.65 8.67
N SER A 426 -34.20 3.25 7.69
CA SER A 426 -35.66 3.31 7.63
C SER A 426 -36.27 1.92 7.44
N VAL A 427 -37.58 1.81 7.72
CA VAL A 427 -38.33 0.57 7.50
C VAL A 427 -38.23 0.13 6.04
N GLU A 428 -38.37 1.06 5.09
CA GLU A 428 -38.29 0.80 3.66
C GLU A 428 -36.91 0.29 3.26
N GLN A 429 -35.83 0.90 3.78
CA GLN A 429 -34.46 0.46 3.48
C GLN A 429 -34.23 -0.99 3.87
N ARG A 430 -34.71 -1.38 5.04
CA ARG A 430 -34.54 -2.73 5.59
C ARG A 430 -35.49 -3.74 4.93
N ALA A 431 -36.75 -3.35 4.72
CA ALA A 431 -37.75 -4.16 4.05
C ALA A 431 -37.37 -4.47 2.59
N PHE A 432 -36.70 -3.55 1.90
CA PHE A 432 -36.32 -3.75 0.50
C PHE A 432 -35.33 -4.90 0.32
N VAL A 433 -34.40 -5.07 1.26
CA VAL A 433 -33.47 -6.20 1.24
C VAL A 433 -34.21 -7.53 1.37
N VAL A 434 -35.16 -7.62 2.31
CA VAL A 434 -35.98 -8.84 2.48
C VAL A 434 -36.86 -9.09 1.26
N PHE A 435 -37.49 -8.04 0.73
CA PHE A 435 -38.32 -8.10 -0.48
C PHE A 435 -37.55 -8.61 -1.70
N GLN A 436 -36.30 -8.19 -1.88
CA GLN A 436 -35.43 -8.68 -2.96
C GLN A 436 -35.05 -10.15 -2.76
N LEU A 437 -34.70 -10.54 -1.52
CA LEU A 437 -34.34 -11.92 -1.17
C LEU A 437 -35.52 -12.88 -1.34
N ALA A 438 -36.71 -12.47 -0.91
CA ALA A 438 -37.93 -13.23 -1.06
C ALA A 438 -38.22 -13.60 -2.53
N GLN A 439 -37.96 -12.70 -3.47
CA GLN A 439 -38.16 -12.95 -4.90
C GLN A 439 -37.20 -13.99 -5.47
N VAL A 440 -35.93 -13.98 -5.05
CA VAL A 440 -34.90 -14.91 -5.58
C VAL A 440 -34.87 -16.25 -4.85
N LEU A 441 -35.33 -16.30 -3.60
CA LEU A 441 -35.46 -17.51 -2.79
C LEU A 441 -36.86 -18.13 -2.85
N GLY A 442 -37.83 -17.46 -3.47
CA GLY A 442 -39.20 -17.95 -3.62
C GLY A 442 -40.03 -17.92 -2.33
N TRP A 443 -39.78 -16.95 -1.46
CA TRP A 443 -40.63 -16.74 -0.29
C TRP A 443 -41.92 -16.04 -0.68
N VAL A 444 -43.02 -16.78 -0.60
CA VAL A 444 -44.34 -16.25 -0.93
C VAL A 444 -44.90 -15.36 0.19
N PRO A 445 -45.72 -14.35 -0.13
CA PRO A 445 -46.36 -13.45 0.82
C PRO A 445 -46.97 -14.15 2.04
N GLU A 446 -47.71 -15.24 1.81
CA GLU A 446 -48.35 -16.03 2.86
C GLU A 446 -47.36 -16.50 3.94
N LYS A 447 -46.17 -16.98 3.54
CA LYS A 447 -45.16 -17.49 4.47
C LYS A 447 -44.60 -16.37 5.34
N LEU A 448 -44.29 -15.22 4.75
CA LEU A 448 -43.76 -14.07 5.49
C LEU A 448 -44.81 -13.41 6.39
N TYR A 449 -46.07 -13.37 5.94
CA TYR A 449 -47.18 -12.86 6.74
C TYR A 449 -47.43 -13.68 8.01
N ARG A 450 -47.21 -14.99 7.96
CA ARG A 450 -47.39 -15.90 9.10
C ARG A 450 -46.26 -15.85 10.14
N LEU A 451 -45.18 -15.11 9.87
CA LEU A 451 -44.07 -14.94 10.81
C LEU A 451 -44.49 -14.03 11.96
N SER A 452 -44.24 -14.48 13.19
CA SER A 452 -44.31 -13.66 14.39
C SER A 452 -43.21 -12.59 14.40
N LYS A 453 -43.36 -11.57 15.25
CA LYS A 453 -42.34 -10.53 15.43
C LYS A 453 -40.98 -11.09 15.88
N GLN A 454 -40.98 -12.16 16.67
CA GLN A 454 -39.74 -12.85 17.07
C GLN A 454 -39.07 -13.57 15.89
N GLU A 455 -39.85 -14.15 14.98
CA GLU A 455 -39.32 -14.78 13.76
C GLU A 455 -38.77 -13.73 12.79
N TRP A 456 -39.47 -12.59 12.62
CA TRP A 456 -38.95 -11.42 11.88
C TRP A 456 -37.65 -10.87 12.47
N HIS A 457 -37.53 -10.83 13.80
CA HIS A 457 -36.29 -10.47 14.49
C HIS A 457 -35.14 -11.41 14.11
N VAL A 458 -35.37 -12.73 14.10
CA VAL A 458 -34.36 -13.72 13.71
C VAL A 458 -33.93 -13.53 12.25
N LEU A 459 -34.88 -13.37 11.34
CA LEU A 459 -34.61 -13.17 9.91
C LEU A 459 -33.80 -11.89 9.66
N LEU A 460 -34.22 -10.77 10.24
CA LEU A 460 -33.52 -9.49 10.06
C LEU A 460 -32.15 -9.48 10.69
N ARG A 461 -32.00 -10.07 11.87
CA ARG A 461 -30.69 -10.21 12.50
C ARG A 461 -29.73 -10.97 11.58
N GLU A 462 -30.15 -12.07 10.98
CA GLU A 462 -29.32 -12.83 10.05
C GLU A 462 -28.90 -12.01 8.82
N ILE A 463 -29.84 -11.29 8.21
CA ILE A 463 -29.59 -10.45 7.03
C ILE A 463 -28.67 -9.26 7.37
N GLU A 464 -28.94 -8.55 8.47
CA GLU A 464 -28.21 -7.32 8.81
C GLU A 464 -26.83 -7.59 9.40
N THR A 465 -26.65 -8.69 10.12
CA THR A 465 -25.32 -9.09 10.63
C THR A 465 -24.40 -9.60 9.52
N PHE A 466 -24.95 -10.16 8.42
CA PHE A 466 -24.19 -10.41 7.20
C PHE A 466 -24.04 -9.14 6.36
N SER A 467 -23.41 -8.14 6.98
CA SER A 467 -23.22 -6.79 6.46
C SER A 467 -22.45 -6.75 5.14
N SER A 468 -22.45 -5.60 4.46
CA SER A 468 -21.64 -5.42 3.24
C SER A 468 -20.15 -5.66 3.49
N LEU A 469 -19.66 -5.37 4.69
CA LEU A 469 -18.27 -5.64 5.06
C LEU A 469 -17.99 -7.15 5.08
N GLU A 470 -18.85 -7.92 5.74
CA GLU A 470 -18.74 -9.40 5.80
C GLU A 470 -18.89 -10.04 4.42
N ARG A 471 -19.84 -9.56 3.60
CA ARG A 471 -19.97 -10.06 2.22
C ARG A 471 -18.72 -9.84 1.39
N ARG A 472 -18.10 -8.65 1.49
CA ARG A 472 -16.85 -8.34 0.78
C ARG A 472 -15.69 -9.20 1.29
N ARG A 473 -15.64 -9.55 2.58
CA ARG A 473 -14.67 -10.48 3.15
C ARG A 473 -14.80 -11.88 2.51
N ILE A 474 -16.01 -12.42 2.44
CA ILE A 474 -16.27 -13.73 1.79
C ILE A 474 -15.90 -13.71 0.30
N PHE A 475 -16.27 -12.64 -0.42
CA PHE A 475 -15.84 -12.47 -1.81
C PHE A 475 -14.32 -12.41 -1.96
N HIS A 476 -13.63 -11.73 -1.05
CA HIS A 476 -12.17 -11.64 -1.04
C HIS A 476 -11.53 -13.02 -0.87
N GLN A 477 -11.99 -13.78 0.12
CA GLN A 477 -11.51 -15.14 0.36
C GLN A 477 -11.75 -16.06 -0.85
N ALA A 478 -12.91 -15.96 -1.52
CA ALA A 478 -13.18 -16.70 -2.75
C ALA A 478 -12.27 -16.27 -3.92
N TYR A 479 -11.99 -14.96 -4.03
CA TYR A 479 -11.06 -14.40 -5.03
C TYR A 479 -9.64 -14.95 -4.85
N GLU A 480 -9.16 -15.00 -3.62
CA GLU A 480 -7.83 -15.51 -3.27
C GLU A 480 -7.73 -17.04 -3.41
N ARG A 481 -8.75 -17.77 -2.95
CA ARG A 481 -8.82 -19.24 -3.05
C ARG A 481 -8.62 -19.72 -4.48
N ARG A 482 -9.20 -19.04 -5.46
CA ARG A 482 -9.01 -19.37 -6.88
C ARG A 482 -7.56 -19.18 -7.33
N PHE A 483 -6.92 -18.10 -6.91
CA PHE A 483 -5.52 -17.83 -7.23
C PHE A 483 -4.61 -18.88 -6.62
N TYR A 484 -4.81 -19.18 -5.34
CA TYR A 484 -4.09 -20.18 -4.58
C TYR A 484 -4.20 -21.55 -5.24
N THR A 485 -5.42 -22.02 -5.50
CA THR A 485 -5.69 -23.34 -6.10
C THR A 485 -5.00 -23.47 -7.46
N ARG A 486 -5.15 -22.47 -8.35
CA ARG A 486 -4.50 -22.50 -9.67
C ARG A 486 -2.97 -22.55 -9.57
N SER A 487 -2.39 -21.82 -8.63
CA SER A 487 -0.94 -21.75 -8.46
C SER A 487 -0.39 -23.06 -7.91
N LEU A 488 -1.06 -23.64 -6.92
CA LEU A 488 -0.68 -24.94 -6.36
C LEU A 488 -0.91 -26.10 -7.33
N ASP A 489 -2.00 -26.09 -8.09
CA ASP A 489 -2.24 -27.09 -9.12
C ASP A 489 -1.12 -27.04 -10.18
N ALA A 490 -0.75 -25.84 -10.62
CA ALA A 490 0.35 -25.65 -11.56
C ALA A 490 1.67 -26.18 -10.99
N LEU A 491 1.98 -25.86 -9.73
CA LEU A 491 3.19 -26.37 -9.06
C LEU A 491 3.16 -27.90 -8.94
N ALA A 492 2.06 -28.48 -8.49
CA ALA A 492 1.88 -29.93 -8.32
C ALA A 492 2.02 -30.69 -9.64
N LEU A 493 1.61 -30.09 -10.76
CA LEU A 493 1.80 -30.66 -12.10
C LEU A 493 3.27 -30.64 -12.55
N HIS A 494 4.01 -29.56 -12.26
CA HIS A 494 5.41 -29.41 -12.69
C HIS A 494 6.40 -30.20 -11.82
N VAL A 495 6.16 -30.31 -10.51
CA VAL A 495 7.02 -31.07 -9.58
C VAL A 495 7.13 -32.55 -9.97
N ARG A 496 6.16 -33.10 -10.72
CA ARG A 496 6.20 -34.50 -11.20
C ARG A 496 7.30 -34.80 -12.22
N LYS A 497 7.98 -33.78 -12.77
CA LYS A 497 9.08 -33.93 -13.74
C LYS A 497 10.27 -33.03 -13.36
N PRO A 498 11.01 -33.32 -12.28
CA PRO A 498 12.18 -32.52 -11.95
C PRO A 498 13.24 -32.66 -13.06
N ALA A 499 13.84 -31.54 -13.45
CA ALA A 499 15.04 -31.57 -14.28
C ALA A 499 16.17 -32.25 -13.49
N ALA A 500 16.95 -33.11 -14.13
CA ALA A 500 18.06 -33.78 -13.46
C ALA A 500 19.16 -32.75 -13.14
N THR A 501 19.59 -32.66 -11.89
CA THR A 501 20.74 -31.84 -11.50
C THR A 501 22.02 -32.43 -12.10
N PRO A 502 22.83 -31.66 -12.85
CA PRO A 502 24.06 -32.19 -13.42
C PRO A 502 25.02 -32.63 -12.32
N LEU A 503 25.60 -33.82 -12.45
CA LEU A 503 26.58 -34.34 -11.47
C LEU A 503 27.88 -33.51 -11.45
N LYS A 504 28.25 -32.95 -12.60
CA LYS A 504 29.40 -32.05 -12.78
C LYS A 504 28.99 -30.90 -13.70
N PRO A 505 28.51 -29.78 -13.14
CA PRO A 505 28.09 -28.64 -13.94
C PRO A 505 29.28 -28.04 -14.71
N ARG A 506 29.06 -27.67 -15.98
CA ARG A 506 30.07 -26.97 -16.79
C ARG A 506 30.38 -25.60 -16.20
N PHE A 507 29.34 -24.89 -15.76
CA PHE A 507 29.47 -23.66 -14.98
C PHE A 507 28.25 -23.54 -14.05
N GLN A 508 28.39 -22.71 -13.03
CA GLN A 508 27.31 -22.36 -12.12
C GLN A 508 27.00 -20.86 -12.21
N ALA A 509 25.75 -20.47 -12.02
CA ALA A 509 25.35 -19.07 -12.04
C ALA A 509 24.32 -18.75 -10.95
N LEU A 510 24.70 -17.89 -10.01
CA LEU A 510 23.83 -17.34 -8.98
C LEU A 510 23.22 -16.03 -9.48
N PHE A 511 21.89 -15.96 -9.56
CA PHE A 511 21.14 -14.77 -9.97
C PHE A 511 20.46 -14.08 -8.78
N CYS A 512 20.11 -12.81 -8.97
CA CYS A 512 19.14 -12.16 -8.10
C CYS A 512 17.77 -12.87 -8.21
N ILE A 513 17.08 -13.03 -7.08
CA ILE A 513 15.73 -13.61 -6.99
C ILE A 513 14.62 -12.76 -7.60
N ASP A 514 14.94 -11.58 -8.12
CA ASP A 514 13.97 -10.71 -8.77
C ASP A 514 13.34 -11.41 -9.98
N GLU A 515 12.01 -11.32 -10.12
CA GLU A 515 11.25 -11.99 -11.18
C GLU A 515 11.73 -11.63 -12.60
N ARG A 516 12.40 -10.48 -12.76
CA ARG A 516 12.95 -10.04 -14.05
C ARG A 516 14.15 -10.87 -14.50
N GLU A 517 14.78 -11.62 -13.60
CA GLU A 517 15.87 -12.54 -13.92
C GLU A 517 15.37 -13.93 -14.34
N GLU A 518 14.08 -14.26 -14.10
CA GLU A 518 13.57 -15.62 -14.27
C GLU A 518 13.56 -16.10 -15.73
N SER A 519 13.15 -15.25 -16.68
CA SER A 519 13.18 -15.64 -18.12
C SER A 519 14.62 -15.82 -18.62
N LEU A 520 15.55 -14.95 -18.22
CA LEU A 520 16.98 -15.11 -18.52
C LEU A 520 17.53 -16.43 -17.99
N ARG A 521 17.25 -16.73 -16.71
CA ARG A 521 17.68 -17.96 -16.04
C ARG A 521 17.15 -19.20 -16.77
N ARG A 522 15.84 -19.24 -17.07
CA ARG A 522 15.23 -20.36 -17.80
C ARG A 522 15.83 -20.54 -19.20
N HIS A 523 16.05 -19.45 -19.94
CA HIS A 523 16.68 -19.55 -21.26
C HIS A 523 18.14 -20.01 -21.19
N LEU A 524 18.86 -19.66 -20.13
CA LEU A 524 20.21 -20.16 -19.90
C LEU A 524 20.21 -21.68 -19.64
N GLU A 525 19.29 -22.17 -18.83
CA GLU A 525 19.11 -23.61 -18.56
C GLU A 525 18.67 -24.39 -19.82
N GLU A 526 17.81 -23.80 -20.65
CA GLU A 526 17.43 -24.38 -21.96
C GLU A 526 18.61 -24.45 -22.94
N LEU A 527 19.48 -23.43 -22.95
CA LEU A 527 20.67 -23.36 -23.81
C LEU A 527 21.82 -24.23 -23.29
N ALA A 528 21.92 -24.39 -21.98
CA ALA A 528 22.96 -25.13 -21.29
C ALA A 528 22.35 -26.04 -20.21
N PRO A 529 21.80 -27.21 -20.59
CA PRO A 529 21.27 -28.19 -19.62
C PRO A 529 22.33 -28.77 -18.68
N ASP A 530 23.61 -28.53 -18.99
CA ASP A 530 24.79 -28.90 -18.20
C ASP A 530 25.24 -27.79 -17.23
N ALA A 531 24.50 -26.67 -17.15
CA ALA A 531 24.70 -25.63 -16.16
C ALA A 531 23.81 -25.85 -14.94
N GLU A 532 24.20 -25.27 -13.80
CA GLU A 532 23.37 -25.24 -12.60
C GLU A 532 23.20 -23.80 -12.14
N THR A 533 21.96 -23.38 -11.90
CA THR A 533 21.65 -22.01 -11.51
C THR A 533 21.11 -21.95 -10.09
N PHE A 534 21.38 -20.84 -9.42
CA PHE A 534 20.94 -20.55 -8.06
C PHE A 534 20.27 -19.18 -8.02
N SER A 535 19.50 -18.93 -6.96
CA SER A 535 18.80 -17.66 -6.78
C SER A 535 18.93 -17.18 -5.33
N LEU A 536 19.21 -15.89 -5.14
CA LEU A 536 19.28 -15.25 -3.82
C LEU A 536 18.88 -13.78 -3.89
N ALA A 537 18.47 -13.19 -2.76
CA ALA A 537 18.24 -11.75 -2.67
C ALA A 537 19.49 -10.96 -3.15
N GLY A 538 19.29 -9.96 -4.03
CA GLY A 538 20.38 -9.31 -4.79
C GLY A 538 21.41 -8.53 -4.00
N PHE A 539 21.20 -8.30 -2.69
CA PHE A 539 22.24 -7.74 -1.81
C PHE A 539 23.22 -8.80 -1.28
N PHE A 540 22.94 -10.09 -1.52
CA PHE A 540 23.77 -11.26 -1.23
C PHE A 540 24.25 -11.36 0.22
N PHE A 541 23.42 -10.95 1.19
CA PHE A 541 23.77 -10.85 2.61
C PHE A 541 24.94 -9.90 2.93
N ILE A 542 25.22 -8.94 2.04
CA ILE A 542 26.26 -7.91 2.23
C ILE A 542 25.57 -6.54 2.39
N PRO A 543 24.97 -6.23 3.55
CA PRO A 543 24.42 -4.91 3.79
C PRO A 543 25.57 -3.90 3.96
N MET A 544 25.76 -3.05 2.95
CA MET A 544 26.85 -2.06 2.93
C MET A 544 26.38 -0.67 2.51
N TYR A 545 26.99 0.35 3.09
CA TYR A 545 27.04 1.70 2.52
C TYR A 545 28.10 1.71 1.42
N TYR A 546 27.68 1.76 0.17
CA TYR A 546 28.57 1.74 -0.99
C TYR A 546 28.78 3.14 -1.55
N ARG A 547 30.01 3.44 -1.96
CA ARG A 547 30.33 4.63 -2.74
C ARG A 547 31.17 4.23 -3.95
N GLY A 548 30.62 4.39 -5.15
CA GLY A 548 31.35 4.19 -6.39
C GLY A 548 32.47 5.20 -6.58
N ALA A 549 33.44 4.89 -7.44
CA ALA A 549 34.62 5.73 -7.66
C ALA A 549 34.30 7.15 -8.17
N ALA A 550 33.10 7.36 -8.72
CA ALA A 550 32.60 8.64 -9.22
C ALA A 550 31.56 9.30 -8.31
N ASP A 551 31.11 8.62 -7.25
CA ASP A 551 30.00 9.06 -6.42
C ASP A 551 30.48 9.96 -5.26
N ALA A 552 29.67 10.96 -4.90
CA ALA A 552 29.99 11.91 -3.84
C ALA A 552 29.65 11.39 -2.44
N HIS A 553 28.55 10.63 -2.34
CA HIS A 553 27.98 10.16 -1.08
C HIS A 553 27.88 8.63 -1.07
N PHE A 554 27.77 8.07 0.13
CA PHE A 554 27.46 6.66 0.27
C PHE A 554 25.96 6.43 0.07
N VAL A 555 25.61 5.29 -0.50
CA VAL A 555 24.23 4.80 -0.63
C VAL A 555 24.12 3.43 0.02
N PRO A 556 23.06 3.15 0.80
CA PRO A 556 22.84 1.82 1.34
C PRO A 556 22.43 0.85 0.22
N LEU A 557 23.16 -0.25 0.05
CA LEU A 557 22.82 -1.32 -0.91
C LEU A 557 22.22 -2.53 -0.17
N CYS A 558 21.03 -2.34 0.39
CA CYS A 558 20.29 -3.35 1.14
C CYS A 558 18.79 -3.02 1.23
N PRO A 559 17.94 -3.97 1.69
CA PRO A 559 16.52 -3.72 1.89
C PRO A 559 16.22 -2.57 2.85
N ALA A 560 15.01 -2.00 2.76
CA ALA A 560 14.57 -0.88 3.57
C ALA A 560 14.63 -1.14 5.08
N GLY A 561 14.25 -2.33 5.52
CA GLY A 561 14.31 -2.70 6.94
C GLY A 561 15.72 -2.93 7.51
N ILE A 562 16.76 -2.93 6.68
CA ILE A 562 18.13 -3.17 7.13
C ILE A 562 18.91 -1.85 7.14
N GLN A 563 19.60 -1.59 8.25
CA GLN A 563 20.58 -0.52 8.35
C GLN A 563 21.99 -1.14 8.23
N PRO A 564 22.76 -0.80 7.18
CA PRO A 564 24.12 -1.28 7.06
C PRO A 564 24.99 -0.83 8.25
N GLN A 565 25.94 -1.67 8.62
CA GLN A 565 26.96 -1.34 9.62
C GLN A 565 28.35 -1.13 9.01
N HIS A 566 28.51 -1.40 7.70
CA HIS A 566 29.79 -1.39 7.02
C HIS A 566 29.79 -0.47 5.81
N TRP A 567 30.94 0.12 5.51
CA TRP A 567 31.15 1.00 4.35
C TRP A 567 32.06 0.31 3.35
N VAL A 568 31.76 0.39 2.06
CA VAL A 568 32.58 -0.13 0.98
C VAL A 568 32.81 0.97 -0.04
N VAL A 569 34.07 1.16 -0.42
CA VAL A 569 34.47 2.16 -1.41
C VAL A 569 35.04 1.46 -2.63
N GLU A 570 34.59 1.88 -3.80
CA GLU A 570 35.25 1.53 -5.04
C GLU A 570 36.41 2.49 -5.31
N GLN A 571 37.61 1.95 -5.33
CA GLN A 571 38.83 2.67 -5.63
C GLN A 571 39.29 2.33 -7.04
N VAL A 572 39.96 3.28 -7.67
CA VAL A 572 40.66 3.01 -8.92
C VAL A 572 42.03 2.42 -8.58
N VAL A 573 42.40 1.38 -9.32
CA VAL A 573 43.74 0.82 -9.37
C VAL A 573 44.57 1.70 -10.30
N ASP A 574 45.37 2.59 -9.73
CA ASP A 574 46.40 3.35 -10.45
C ASP A 574 47.78 2.80 -10.01
N PRO A 575 48.67 2.37 -10.92
CA PRO A 575 50.05 2.06 -10.56
C PRO A 575 50.82 3.31 -10.06
N PHE A 576 50.28 4.52 -10.25
CA PHE A 576 50.88 5.78 -9.81
C PHE A 576 49.97 6.53 -8.83
N ASP A 577 50.24 6.35 -7.53
CA ASP A 577 49.48 6.78 -6.34
C ASP A 577 49.13 8.30 -6.25
N GLY A 578 49.67 9.16 -7.12
CA GLY A 578 49.54 10.62 -7.04
C GLY A 578 48.42 11.27 -7.87
N SER A 579 47.82 10.57 -8.85
CA SER A 579 46.91 11.20 -9.82
C SER A 579 45.44 11.30 -9.34
N HIS A 580 45.11 10.55 -8.28
CA HIS A 580 43.76 10.29 -7.79
C HIS A 580 43.08 11.49 -7.11
N GLN A 581 43.78 12.13 -6.16
CA GLN A 581 43.24 13.26 -5.41
C GLN A 581 42.99 14.48 -6.32
N ARG A 582 43.86 14.71 -7.32
CA ARG A 582 43.71 15.82 -8.28
C ARG A 582 42.49 15.67 -9.19
N ARG A 583 42.18 14.46 -9.67
CA ARG A 583 41.00 14.22 -10.54
C ARG A 583 39.68 14.27 -9.77
N ALA A 584 39.61 13.66 -8.58
CA ALA A 584 38.44 13.76 -7.71
C ALA A 584 38.17 15.21 -7.29
N ARG A 585 39.22 15.97 -6.94
CA ARG A 585 39.12 17.41 -6.64
C ARG A 585 38.69 18.23 -7.85
N ARG A 586 39.24 17.97 -9.05
CA ARG A 586 38.80 18.61 -10.30
C ARG A 586 37.33 18.34 -10.61
N ARG A 587 36.83 17.11 -10.40
CA ARG A 587 35.40 16.79 -10.58
C ARG A 587 34.51 17.42 -9.53
N ARG A 588 34.92 17.48 -8.25
CA ARG A 588 34.20 18.24 -7.22
C ARG A 588 34.13 19.72 -7.58
N VAL A 589 35.22 20.31 -8.06
CA VAL A 589 35.26 21.70 -8.52
C VAL A 589 34.37 21.91 -9.74
N LEU A 590 34.37 20.99 -10.71
CA LEU A 590 33.46 21.01 -11.86
C LEU A 590 32.00 20.82 -11.46
N GLY A 591 31.71 19.95 -10.48
CA GLY A 591 30.38 19.72 -9.94
C GLY A 591 29.87 20.92 -9.16
N MET A 592 30.71 21.55 -8.33
CA MET A 592 30.41 22.82 -7.66
C MET A 592 30.21 23.94 -8.68
N ALA A 593 31.07 24.06 -9.70
CA ALA A 593 30.91 25.04 -10.77
C ALA A 593 29.63 24.82 -11.58
N SER A 594 29.29 23.57 -11.91
CA SER A 594 28.04 23.21 -12.57
C SER A 594 26.83 23.53 -11.69
N HIS A 595 26.91 23.25 -10.38
CA HIS A 595 25.87 23.58 -9.42
C HIS A 595 25.67 25.09 -9.30
N HIS A 596 26.76 25.87 -9.22
CA HIS A 596 26.72 27.33 -9.22
C HIS A 596 26.23 27.91 -10.56
N LEU A 597 26.57 27.32 -11.70
CA LEU A 597 26.02 27.69 -13.01
C LEU A 597 24.52 27.36 -13.10
N HIS A 598 24.09 26.22 -12.56
CA HIS A 598 22.69 25.80 -12.54
C HIS A 598 21.85 26.69 -11.60
N LEU A 599 22.40 27.09 -10.46
CA LEU A 599 21.79 28.07 -9.55
C LEU A 599 21.79 29.48 -10.16
N GLY A 600 22.90 29.90 -10.76
CA GLY A 600 23.03 31.18 -11.46
C GLY A 600 22.06 31.31 -12.63
N SER A 601 21.79 30.22 -13.35
CA SER A 601 20.81 30.17 -14.45
C SER A 601 19.37 30.49 -14.03
N ARG A 602 19.04 30.41 -12.73
CA ARG A 602 17.71 30.68 -12.16
C ARG A 602 17.59 32.04 -11.47
N THR A 603 18.64 32.86 -11.50
CA THR A 603 18.59 34.24 -11.00
C THR A 603 18.20 35.20 -12.13
N PHE A 604 17.43 36.26 -11.82
CA PHE A 604 16.78 37.11 -12.83
C PHE A 604 17.76 37.75 -13.84
N ALA A 605 18.95 38.18 -13.40
CA ALA A 605 19.93 38.87 -14.25
C ALA A 605 21.00 37.94 -14.85
N LEU A 606 21.67 37.13 -14.01
CA LEU A 606 22.73 36.22 -14.47
C LEU A 606 22.16 35.04 -15.26
N GLY A 607 20.91 34.64 -14.96
CA GLY A 607 20.22 33.57 -15.66
C GLY A 607 19.82 33.94 -17.08
N ALA A 608 19.37 35.17 -17.31
CA ALA A 608 19.11 35.68 -18.65
C ALA A 608 20.38 35.67 -19.50
N LEU A 609 21.49 36.23 -18.99
CA LEU A 609 22.79 36.27 -19.68
C LEU A 609 23.35 34.86 -20.00
N LEU A 610 23.34 33.95 -19.01
CA LEU A 610 23.80 32.58 -19.19
C LEU A 610 22.90 31.80 -20.14
N ALA A 611 21.58 31.94 -20.06
CA ALA A 611 20.64 31.27 -20.94
C ALA A 611 20.78 31.71 -22.40
N THR A 612 21.03 33.00 -22.66
CA THR A 612 21.25 33.49 -24.03
C THR A 612 22.56 32.98 -24.61
N ALA A 613 23.67 33.08 -23.87
CA ALA A 613 24.99 32.66 -24.37
C ALA A 613 25.13 31.13 -24.49
N VAL A 614 24.70 30.39 -23.45
CA VAL A 614 24.76 28.92 -23.43
C VAL A 614 23.68 28.31 -24.32
N GLY A 615 22.49 28.91 -24.41
CA GLY A 615 21.39 28.42 -25.24
C GLY A 615 21.72 28.41 -26.73
N VAL A 616 22.37 29.47 -27.23
CA VAL A 616 22.86 29.53 -28.62
C VAL A 616 23.91 28.46 -28.89
N LEU A 617 24.90 28.29 -28.01
CA LEU A 617 25.93 27.26 -28.15
C LEU A 617 25.38 25.83 -27.98
N ALA A 618 24.38 25.63 -27.13
CA ALA A 618 23.72 24.34 -26.90
C ALA A 618 22.73 23.95 -28.00
N SER A 619 22.23 24.92 -28.79
CA SER A 619 21.33 24.68 -29.92
C SER A 619 22.00 23.87 -31.03
N VAL A 620 23.29 24.09 -31.29
CA VAL A 620 24.06 23.38 -32.34
C VAL A 620 24.11 21.86 -32.10
N PRO A 621 24.56 21.34 -30.93
CA PRO A 621 24.52 19.91 -30.66
C PRO A 621 23.09 19.35 -30.51
N LEU A 622 22.09 20.18 -30.18
CA LEU A 622 20.69 19.78 -30.14
C LEU A 622 20.13 19.56 -31.56
N LEU A 623 20.36 20.49 -32.48
CA LEU A 623 20.02 20.36 -33.90
C LEU A 623 20.75 19.15 -34.51
N ALA A 624 22.04 18.96 -34.21
CA ALA A 624 22.79 17.80 -34.67
C ALA A 624 22.25 16.47 -34.10
N ARG A 625 21.63 16.46 -32.91
CA ARG A 625 20.95 15.29 -32.34
C ARG A 625 19.63 14.99 -33.03
N ILE A 626 18.88 16.01 -33.44
CA ILE A 626 17.60 15.86 -34.15
C ILE A 626 17.84 15.42 -35.60
N PHE A 627 18.70 16.13 -36.33
CA PHE A 627 18.92 15.89 -37.76
C PHE A 627 19.94 14.79 -38.06
N SER A 628 20.77 14.37 -37.09
CA SER A 628 21.81 13.36 -37.31
C SER A 628 22.15 12.54 -36.05
N PRO A 629 21.17 11.81 -35.46
CA PRO A 629 21.33 11.08 -34.20
C PRO A 629 22.42 9.99 -34.24
N ARG A 630 22.63 9.34 -35.40
CA ARG A 630 23.67 8.31 -35.59
C ARG A 630 25.08 8.91 -35.57
N TRP A 631 25.29 10.05 -36.23
CA TRP A 631 26.58 10.73 -36.25
C TRP A 631 26.93 11.32 -34.88
N THR A 632 25.98 11.99 -34.23
CA THR A 632 26.17 12.49 -32.85
C THR A 632 26.44 11.38 -31.85
N SER A 633 25.77 10.22 -31.97
CA SER A 633 26.08 9.03 -31.15
C SER A 633 27.49 8.51 -31.40
N ARG A 634 27.93 8.41 -32.67
CA ARG A 634 29.28 7.95 -33.04
C ARG A 634 30.37 8.92 -32.59
N LEU A 635 30.18 10.23 -32.77
CA LEU A 635 31.11 11.27 -32.33
C LEU A 635 31.23 11.28 -30.80
N ARG A 636 30.10 11.17 -30.08
CA ARG A 636 30.09 11.04 -28.62
C ARG A 636 30.77 9.75 -28.14
N ARG A 637 30.63 8.63 -28.84
CA ARG A 637 31.35 7.39 -28.54
C ARG A 637 32.86 7.54 -28.77
N ARG A 638 33.28 8.18 -29.87
CA ARG A 638 34.70 8.45 -30.19
C ARG A 638 35.35 9.41 -29.19
N LEU A 639 34.72 10.55 -28.91
CA LEU A 639 35.17 11.50 -27.89
C LEU A 639 35.10 10.87 -26.48
N GLY A 640 34.09 10.05 -26.22
CA GLY A 640 33.94 9.30 -24.99
C GLY A 640 35.11 8.34 -24.74
N HIS A 641 35.62 7.63 -25.75
CA HIS A 641 36.79 6.75 -25.60
C HIS A 641 38.08 7.50 -25.26
N PHE A 642 38.25 8.75 -25.70
CA PHE A 642 39.42 9.57 -25.39
C PHE A 642 39.44 10.09 -23.94
N PHE A 643 38.27 10.13 -23.28
CA PHE A 643 38.11 10.61 -21.90
C PHE A 643 37.60 9.56 -20.89
N ARG A 644 37.24 8.34 -21.34
CA ARG A 644 36.65 7.25 -20.54
C ARG A 644 37.19 5.87 -20.92
N THR A 645 38.46 5.60 -20.72
CA THR A 645 38.79 4.31 -20.10
C THR A 645 38.66 4.53 -18.60
N PRO A 646 37.61 4.02 -17.93
CA PRO A 646 37.67 3.92 -16.48
C PRO A 646 38.95 3.11 -16.19
N PRO A 647 39.91 3.66 -15.45
CA PRO A 647 41.01 2.84 -14.96
C PRO A 647 40.40 1.67 -14.17
N PRO A 648 41.03 0.48 -14.19
CA PRO A 648 40.51 -0.69 -13.48
C PRO A 648 40.21 -0.29 -12.05
N THR A 649 39.03 -0.63 -11.54
CA THR A 649 38.66 -0.33 -10.15
C THR A 649 38.75 -1.60 -9.32
N ARG A 650 38.76 -1.48 -7.99
CA ARG A 650 38.58 -2.55 -7.02
C ARG A 650 37.74 -2.08 -5.85
N LEU A 651 37.10 -3.01 -5.19
CA LEU A 651 36.38 -2.73 -3.94
C LEU A 651 37.37 -2.83 -2.78
N GLN A 652 37.34 -1.84 -1.89
CA GLN A 652 37.97 -1.97 -0.58
C GLN A 652 37.01 -2.71 0.35
N LEU A 653 37.20 -4.03 0.51
CA LEU A 653 36.35 -4.90 1.32
C LEU A 653 36.89 -5.20 2.71
N GLU A 654 38.19 -5.10 2.94
CA GLU A 654 38.80 -5.39 4.25
C GLU A 654 39.07 -4.10 5.03
N ARG A 655 38.56 -4.05 6.27
CA ARG A 655 38.87 -2.96 7.21
C ARG A 655 40.14 -3.26 8.02
N ARG A 656 40.88 -2.20 8.36
CA ARG A 656 42.10 -2.27 9.18
C ARG A 656 41.84 -2.01 10.66
N GLU A 657 40.85 -1.16 10.94
CA GLU A 657 40.42 -0.79 12.28
C GLU A 657 39.38 -1.78 12.82
N THR A 658 39.27 -1.87 14.15
CA THR A 658 38.30 -2.76 14.80
C THR A 658 36.86 -2.31 14.58
N ALA A 659 36.60 -1.01 14.72
CA ALA A 659 35.27 -0.41 14.56
C ALA A 659 35.00 -0.01 13.09
N PRO A 660 33.81 -0.32 12.53
CA PRO A 660 33.44 0.08 11.18
C PRO A 660 33.03 1.57 11.12
N GLY A 661 33.23 2.19 9.96
CA GLY A 661 32.95 3.61 9.78
C GLY A 661 33.28 4.11 8.37
N PRO A 662 32.84 5.34 8.02
CA PRO A 662 33.06 5.92 6.69
C PRO A 662 34.48 6.46 6.47
N ALA A 663 35.32 6.46 7.52
CA ALA A 663 36.65 7.05 7.52
C ALA A 663 37.76 6.04 7.17
N ASN A 664 38.95 6.55 6.88
CA ASN A 664 40.10 5.73 6.49
C ASN A 664 40.42 4.69 7.56
N GLY A 665 40.66 3.44 7.13
CA GLY A 665 40.93 2.31 8.02
C GLY A 665 39.68 1.59 8.52
N GLN A 666 38.52 2.27 8.59
CA GLN A 666 37.25 1.73 9.09
C GLN A 666 36.32 1.19 7.98
N VAL A 667 36.68 1.43 6.71
CA VAL A 667 35.95 0.94 5.52
C VAL A 667 36.22 -0.55 5.31
N GLY A 668 35.14 -1.31 5.17
CA GLY A 668 35.14 -2.74 4.91
C GLY A 668 34.63 -3.59 6.07
N PHE A 669 34.92 -4.88 5.95
CA PHE A 669 34.55 -5.97 6.84
C PHE A 669 35.82 -6.58 7.43
N THR A 670 35.69 -7.30 8.54
CA THR A 670 36.76 -8.18 9.03
C THR A 670 36.79 -9.49 8.23
N LEU A 671 37.90 -10.23 8.33
CA LEU A 671 37.99 -11.57 7.75
C LEU A 671 36.94 -12.53 8.30
N GLU A 672 36.58 -12.41 9.58
CA GLU A 672 35.55 -13.25 10.18
C GLU A 672 34.16 -12.92 9.62
N GLU A 673 33.79 -11.64 9.59
CA GLU A 673 32.52 -11.18 9.01
C GLU A 673 32.39 -11.62 7.54
N MET A 674 33.46 -11.51 6.74
CA MET A 674 33.46 -11.98 5.35
C MET A 674 33.34 -13.51 5.24
N THR A 675 33.93 -14.26 6.18
CA THR A 675 33.79 -15.72 6.24
C THR A 675 32.35 -16.11 6.56
N ASP A 676 31.73 -15.43 7.54
CA ASP A 676 30.33 -15.66 7.91
C ASP A 676 29.38 -15.36 6.76
N ILE A 677 29.61 -14.26 6.02
CA ILE A 677 28.86 -13.92 4.80
C ILE A 677 28.99 -15.03 3.75
N GLY A 678 30.23 -15.45 3.45
CA GLY A 678 30.50 -16.46 2.44
C GLY A 678 29.88 -17.82 2.80
N GLU A 679 30.00 -18.24 4.06
CA GLU A 679 29.38 -19.46 4.56
C GLU A 679 27.85 -19.39 4.46
N ARG A 680 27.25 -18.31 4.96
CA ARG A 680 25.79 -18.12 4.93
C ARG A 680 25.26 -18.22 3.52
N VAL A 681 25.85 -17.49 2.57
CA VAL A 681 25.42 -17.52 1.17
C VAL A 681 25.48 -18.94 0.61
N LEU A 682 26.61 -19.63 0.77
CA LEU A 682 26.81 -20.97 0.20
C LEU A 682 25.87 -22.02 0.81
N ARG A 683 25.62 -21.94 2.13
CA ARG A 683 24.67 -22.83 2.80
C ARG A 683 23.23 -22.54 2.41
N ASP A 684 22.82 -21.27 2.38
CA ASP A 684 21.44 -20.87 2.07
C ASP A 684 21.02 -21.27 0.64
N ILE A 685 21.94 -21.19 -0.33
CA ILE A 685 21.68 -21.65 -1.71
C ILE A 685 21.94 -23.14 -1.93
N GLY A 686 22.48 -23.85 -0.92
CA GLY A 686 22.81 -25.27 -1.00
C GLY A 686 24.09 -25.62 -1.78
N LEU A 687 24.90 -24.63 -2.17
CA LEU A 687 26.18 -24.84 -2.88
C LEU A 687 27.32 -25.07 -1.89
N THR A 688 27.32 -26.23 -1.24
CA THR A 688 28.37 -26.63 -0.27
C THR A 688 29.37 -27.65 -0.83
N ALA A 689 29.07 -28.23 -1.99
CA ALA A 689 29.89 -29.20 -2.71
C ALA A 689 29.62 -29.12 -4.23
N ARG A 690 30.38 -29.86 -5.03
CA ARG A 690 30.23 -29.93 -6.51
C ARG A 690 30.37 -28.57 -7.21
N PHE A 691 31.29 -27.75 -6.73
CA PHE A 691 31.61 -26.47 -7.37
C PHE A 691 32.08 -26.67 -8.81
N ALA A 692 31.54 -25.89 -9.74
CA ALA A 692 32.09 -25.78 -11.08
C ALA A 692 33.43 -25.03 -11.07
N ARG A 693 34.19 -25.12 -12.17
CA ARG A 693 35.41 -24.33 -12.34
C ARG A 693 35.13 -22.83 -12.45
N LEU A 694 33.98 -22.48 -13.02
CA LEU A 694 33.51 -21.10 -13.16
C LEU A 694 32.14 -20.94 -12.48
N VAL A 695 32.06 -19.98 -11.55
CA VAL A 695 30.82 -19.62 -10.86
C VAL A 695 30.54 -18.14 -11.07
N LEU A 696 29.42 -17.81 -11.70
CA LEU A 696 29.00 -16.43 -11.94
C LEU A 696 28.07 -15.97 -10.82
N ILE A 697 28.23 -14.73 -10.37
CA ILE A 697 27.32 -14.11 -9.39
C ILE A 697 26.77 -12.86 -10.05
N LEU A 698 25.49 -12.87 -10.38
CA LEU A 698 24.83 -11.84 -11.15
C LEU A 698 23.79 -11.13 -10.27
N GLY A 699 24.18 -9.97 -9.76
CA GLY A 699 23.22 -8.98 -9.31
C GLY A 699 22.49 -8.38 -10.52
N HIS A 700 21.51 -7.53 -10.27
CA HIS A 700 20.83 -6.84 -11.35
C HIS A 700 20.59 -5.37 -11.05
N GLY A 701 20.25 -4.62 -12.08
CA GLY A 701 19.87 -3.22 -12.01
C GLY A 701 19.32 -2.76 -13.34
N SER A 702 19.17 -1.46 -13.49
CA SER A 702 18.67 -0.80 -14.68
C SER A 702 19.57 0.39 -15.01
N THR A 703 19.47 0.88 -16.24
CA THR A 703 20.06 2.16 -16.62
C THR A 703 18.99 3.00 -17.27
N SER A 704 18.63 4.09 -16.60
CA SER A 704 17.71 5.08 -17.12
C SER A 704 18.41 6.44 -17.17
N MET A 705 17.98 7.33 -18.08
CA MET A 705 18.49 8.70 -18.15
C MET A 705 17.39 9.66 -17.69
N ASN A 706 17.72 10.55 -16.76
CA ASN A 706 16.79 11.58 -16.23
C ASN A 706 15.45 11.00 -15.72
N ASN A 707 15.49 9.84 -15.04
CA ASN A 707 14.28 9.20 -14.54
C ASN A 707 14.12 9.46 -13.03
N PRO A 708 13.10 10.22 -12.60
CA PRO A 708 12.83 10.42 -11.17
C PRO A 708 12.38 9.12 -10.47
N HIS A 709 12.06 8.07 -11.22
CA HIS A 709 11.69 6.74 -10.72
C HIS A 709 12.78 5.68 -11.00
N GLU A 710 14.05 6.07 -11.16
CA GLU A 710 15.16 5.11 -11.40
C GLU A 710 15.15 3.96 -10.38
N SER A 711 14.93 4.29 -9.10
CA SER A 711 14.90 3.32 -8.01
C SER A 711 13.85 2.23 -8.19
N ALA A 712 12.73 2.52 -8.88
CA ALA A 712 11.68 1.55 -9.19
C ALA A 712 12.08 0.51 -10.23
N HIS A 713 13.11 0.81 -11.02
CA HIS A 713 13.63 -0.11 -12.03
C HIS A 713 14.89 -0.84 -11.56
N ASP A 714 15.49 -0.43 -10.44
CA ASP A 714 16.65 -1.10 -9.87
C ASP A 714 16.24 -2.28 -8.96
N CYS A 715 17.20 -2.88 -8.27
CA CYS A 715 16.97 -4.06 -7.45
C CYS A 715 16.25 -3.70 -6.15
N GLY A 716 15.05 -4.27 -5.95
CA GLY A 716 14.30 -4.11 -4.70
C GLY A 716 15.09 -4.65 -3.50
N ALA A 717 15.75 -5.80 -3.61
CA ALA A 717 16.57 -6.34 -2.53
C ALA A 717 17.79 -5.45 -2.17
N CYS A 718 18.19 -4.53 -3.05
CA CYS A 718 19.27 -3.56 -2.79
C CYS A 718 18.73 -2.16 -2.44
N GLY A 719 17.45 -2.01 -2.10
CA GLY A 719 16.91 -0.70 -1.76
C GLY A 719 16.53 0.16 -2.96
N GLY A 720 16.23 -0.44 -4.12
CA GLY A 720 16.06 0.31 -5.36
C GLY A 720 17.39 0.87 -5.88
N SER A 721 18.48 0.15 -5.64
CA SER A 721 19.81 0.45 -6.16
C SER A 721 20.36 -0.73 -6.96
N ARG A 722 21.46 -0.54 -7.68
CA ARG A 722 22.07 -1.58 -8.52
C ARG A 722 22.76 -2.64 -7.66
N GLY A 723 22.47 -3.92 -7.89
CA GLY A 723 23.05 -5.05 -7.14
C GLY A 723 24.43 -5.53 -7.64
N GLY A 724 24.97 -4.91 -8.70
CA GLY A 724 26.29 -5.25 -9.24
C GLY A 724 27.45 -5.17 -8.23
N PRO A 725 27.55 -4.10 -7.42
CA PRO A 725 28.58 -4.00 -6.38
C PRO A 725 28.51 -5.12 -5.34
N ASN A 726 27.31 -5.55 -4.90
CA ASN A 726 27.15 -6.65 -3.95
C ASN A 726 27.61 -7.99 -4.56
N ALA A 727 27.24 -8.25 -5.82
CA ALA A 727 27.69 -9.45 -6.54
C ALA A 727 29.22 -9.51 -6.68
N ARG A 728 29.83 -8.36 -7.00
CA ARG A 728 31.28 -8.20 -7.06
C ARG A 728 31.95 -8.40 -5.70
N ALA A 729 31.36 -7.87 -4.63
CA ALA A 729 31.87 -8.03 -3.28
C ALA A 729 31.89 -9.52 -2.87
N LEU A 730 30.79 -10.24 -3.11
CA LEU A 730 30.70 -11.67 -2.83
C LEU A 730 31.73 -12.49 -3.63
N ALA A 731 31.92 -12.19 -4.92
CA ALA A 731 32.93 -12.85 -5.73
C ALA A 731 34.35 -12.65 -5.17
N GLN A 732 34.68 -11.44 -4.72
CA GLN A 732 35.98 -11.16 -4.10
C GLN A 732 36.14 -11.90 -2.76
N ILE A 733 35.11 -11.92 -1.91
CA ILE A 733 35.07 -12.69 -0.65
C ILE A 733 35.38 -14.17 -0.90
N LEU A 734 34.65 -14.79 -1.85
CA LEU A 734 34.78 -16.22 -2.13
C LEU A 734 36.06 -16.59 -2.90
N ASN A 735 36.75 -15.62 -3.48
CA ASN A 735 38.06 -15.82 -4.12
C ASN A 735 39.25 -15.59 -3.16
N ASP A 736 39.05 -15.03 -1.97
CA ASP A 736 40.15 -14.80 -1.01
C ASP A 736 40.65 -16.13 -0.42
N PRO A 737 41.94 -16.49 -0.58
CA PRO A 737 42.49 -17.75 -0.06
C PRO A 737 42.37 -17.90 1.46
N ARG A 738 42.43 -16.79 2.21
CA ARG A 738 42.31 -16.79 3.68
C ARG A 738 40.88 -17.17 4.10
N ILE A 739 39.89 -16.66 3.38
CA ILE A 739 38.47 -16.99 3.61
C ILE A 739 38.20 -18.43 3.19
N ARG A 740 38.73 -18.88 2.04
CA ARG A 740 38.61 -20.29 1.62
C ARG A 740 39.19 -21.27 2.64
N ALA A 741 40.32 -20.95 3.25
CA ALA A 741 40.91 -21.78 4.30
C ALA A 741 39.99 -21.89 5.54
N ARG A 742 39.34 -20.80 5.94
CA ARG A 742 38.35 -20.80 7.04
C ARG A 742 37.08 -21.55 6.67
N LEU A 743 36.54 -21.34 5.46
CA LEU A 743 35.37 -22.08 4.96
C LEU A 743 35.63 -23.59 4.91
N HIS A 744 36.85 -24.00 4.54
CA HIS A 744 37.26 -25.40 4.57
C HIS A 744 37.21 -25.98 5.99
N GLN A 745 37.70 -25.24 6.99
CA GLN A 745 37.59 -25.62 8.41
C GLN A 745 36.14 -25.72 8.88
N ARG A 746 35.22 -24.96 8.27
CA ARG A 746 33.77 -25.01 8.51
C ARG A 746 33.03 -26.05 7.63
N GLY A 747 33.76 -26.92 6.94
CA GLY A 747 33.21 -28.03 6.16
C GLY A 747 32.76 -27.67 4.74
N ILE A 748 33.13 -26.51 4.21
CA ILE A 748 32.86 -26.09 2.83
C ILE A 748 34.19 -26.02 2.07
N ALA A 749 34.49 -27.09 1.33
CA ALA A 749 35.72 -27.18 0.54
C ALA A 749 35.49 -26.64 -0.87
N ILE A 750 35.91 -25.39 -1.12
CA ILE A 750 35.90 -24.80 -2.47
C ILE A 750 37.20 -25.21 -3.19
N PRO A 751 37.12 -25.91 -4.34
CA PRO A 751 38.29 -26.27 -5.12
C PRO A 751 39.13 -25.07 -5.55
N MET A 752 40.45 -25.26 -5.69
CA MET A 752 41.36 -24.16 -6.06
C MET A 752 41.13 -23.67 -7.49
N GLU A 753 40.67 -24.57 -8.35
CA GLU A 753 40.27 -24.29 -9.73
C GLU A 753 38.91 -23.59 -9.85
N THR A 754 38.13 -23.45 -8.78
CA THR A 754 36.88 -22.68 -8.80
C THR A 754 37.18 -21.20 -8.72
N VAL A 755 36.68 -20.43 -9.69
CA VAL A 755 36.78 -18.98 -9.74
C VAL A 755 35.39 -18.36 -9.77
N PHE A 756 35.13 -17.43 -8.84
CA PHE A 756 33.89 -16.66 -8.79
C PHE A 756 34.04 -15.37 -9.60
N VAL A 757 33.06 -15.03 -10.44
CA VAL A 757 33.04 -13.77 -11.19
C VAL A 757 31.75 -13.03 -10.91
N GLY A 758 31.88 -11.85 -10.30
CA GLY A 758 30.75 -10.97 -10.02
C GLY A 758 30.33 -10.19 -11.26
N GLY A 759 29.05 -9.92 -11.40
CA GLY A 759 28.49 -9.16 -12.51
C GLY A 759 27.15 -8.53 -12.21
N MET A 760 26.64 -7.81 -13.20
CA MET A 760 25.36 -7.14 -13.16
C MET A 760 24.61 -7.35 -14.47
N HIS A 761 23.39 -7.88 -14.38
CA HIS A 761 22.44 -7.86 -15.48
C HIS A 761 21.68 -6.52 -15.49
N ASN A 762 21.73 -5.82 -16.62
CA ASN A 762 20.95 -4.61 -16.82
C ASN A 762 19.59 -4.98 -17.44
N THR A 763 18.57 -5.05 -16.59
CA THR A 763 17.21 -5.44 -16.96
C THR A 763 16.52 -4.50 -17.95
N SER A 764 17.05 -3.29 -18.20
CA SER A 764 16.47 -2.34 -19.17
C SER A 764 16.91 -2.57 -20.61
N ASN A 765 18.09 -3.17 -20.82
CA ASN A 765 18.67 -3.38 -22.15
C ASN A 765 19.27 -4.78 -22.34
N ASP A 766 18.98 -5.69 -21.40
CA ASP A 766 19.44 -7.08 -21.33
C ASP A 766 20.96 -7.26 -21.49
N LYS A 767 21.76 -6.29 -21.04
CA LYS A 767 23.22 -6.39 -21.08
C LYS A 767 23.78 -6.86 -19.74
N ILE A 768 24.62 -7.90 -19.76
CA ILE A 768 25.42 -8.33 -18.61
C ILE A 768 26.78 -7.64 -18.62
N THR A 769 27.19 -7.10 -17.47
CA THR A 769 28.52 -6.54 -17.23
C THR A 769 29.22 -7.34 -16.15
N LEU A 770 30.36 -7.95 -16.48
CA LEU A 770 31.16 -8.76 -15.55
C LEU A 770 32.36 -7.94 -15.05
N TYR A 771 32.70 -8.12 -13.78
CA TYR A 771 33.72 -7.33 -13.08
C TYR A 771 35.01 -8.11 -12.85
N ASP A 772 36.12 -7.39 -12.65
CA ASP A 772 37.43 -7.93 -12.27
C ASP A 772 37.97 -9.05 -13.19
N LEU A 773 37.64 -8.97 -14.50
CA LEU A 773 38.08 -9.96 -15.50
C LEU A 773 39.59 -10.02 -15.69
N ASP A 774 40.31 -9.00 -15.25
CA ASP A 774 41.77 -8.99 -15.23
C ASP A 774 42.36 -9.91 -14.14
N CYS A 775 41.57 -10.31 -13.14
CA CYS A 775 41.92 -11.35 -12.16
C CYS A 775 41.60 -12.78 -12.65
N LEU A 776 40.96 -12.95 -13.81
CA LEU A 776 40.59 -14.27 -14.33
C LEU A 776 41.86 -15.05 -14.76
N PRO A 777 42.12 -16.25 -14.21
CA PRO A 777 43.27 -17.05 -14.60
C PRO A 777 43.25 -17.40 -16.08
N ALA A 778 44.44 -17.50 -16.69
CA ALA A 778 44.55 -17.85 -18.12
C ALA A 778 43.88 -19.19 -18.46
N SER A 779 43.92 -20.16 -17.53
CA SER A 779 43.32 -21.49 -17.65
C SER A 779 41.78 -21.51 -17.70
N HIS A 780 41.12 -20.37 -17.45
CA HIS A 780 39.66 -20.23 -17.47
C HIS A 780 39.15 -19.38 -18.63
N ARG A 781 40.04 -18.77 -19.43
CA ARG A 781 39.64 -17.78 -20.46
C ARG A 781 38.76 -18.37 -21.56
N ASP A 782 39.06 -19.57 -22.04
CA ASP A 782 38.29 -20.20 -23.12
C ASP A 782 36.90 -20.64 -22.63
N GLU A 783 36.84 -21.25 -21.44
CA GLU A 783 35.60 -21.61 -20.76
C GLU A 783 34.73 -20.39 -20.50
N PHE A 784 35.33 -19.31 -19.98
CA PHE A 784 34.66 -18.03 -19.78
C PHE A 784 34.14 -17.43 -21.09
N ALA A 785 34.92 -17.46 -22.17
CA ALA A 785 34.50 -16.94 -23.47
C ALA A 785 33.27 -17.69 -24.00
N SER A 786 33.25 -19.02 -23.86
CA SER A 786 32.10 -19.87 -24.20
C SER A 786 30.87 -19.52 -23.36
N VAL A 787 31.02 -19.41 -22.03
CA VAL A 787 29.91 -19.08 -21.13
C VAL A 787 29.38 -17.67 -21.37
N HIS A 788 30.26 -16.70 -21.63
CA HIS A 788 29.86 -15.33 -21.95
C HIS A 788 29.08 -15.24 -23.27
N ALA A 789 29.43 -16.04 -24.28
CA ALA A 789 28.65 -16.15 -25.52
C ALA A 789 27.25 -16.75 -25.27
N LEU A 790 27.15 -17.78 -24.42
CA LEU A 790 25.86 -18.37 -24.02
C LEU A 790 24.98 -17.38 -23.27
N LEU A 791 25.55 -16.63 -22.33
CA LEU A 791 24.83 -15.57 -21.61
C LEU A 791 24.27 -14.52 -22.58
N LYS A 792 25.05 -14.12 -23.59
CA LYS A 792 24.55 -13.19 -24.61
C LYS A 792 23.34 -13.77 -25.36
N GLN A 793 23.40 -15.04 -25.77
CA GLN A 793 22.27 -15.70 -26.42
C GLN A 793 21.04 -15.79 -25.51
N ALA A 794 21.24 -16.09 -24.22
CA ALA A 794 20.17 -16.12 -23.23
C ALA A 794 19.54 -14.73 -23.05
N CYS A 795 20.35 -13.65 -23.02
CA CYS A 795 19.88 -12.28 -22.99
C CYS A 795 19.07 -11.91 -24.24
N ASP A 796 19.54 -12.29 -25.44
CA ASP A 796 18.81 -12.06 -26.67
C ASP A 796 17.43 -12.78 -26.63
N ARG A 797 17.34 -13.98 -26.01
CA ARG A 797 16.09 -14.76 -25.89
C ARG A 797 15.14 -14.12 -24.87
N ASN A 798 15.69 -13.69 -23.74
CA ASN A 798 14.99 -12.93 -22.72
C ASN A 798 14.37 -11.65 -23.32
N ALA A 799 15.15 -10.89 -24.09
CA ALA A 799 14.68 -9.69 -24.78
C ALA A 799 13.52 -10.02 -25.74
N HIS A 800 13.64 -11.09 -26.52
CA HIS A 800 12.58 -11.55 -27.42
C HIS A 800 11.30 -11.90 -26.67
N GLU A 801 11.37 -12.70 -25.60
CA GLU A 801 10.20 -13.04 -24.79
C GLU A 801 9.52 -11.80 -24.21
N ARG A 802 10.31 -10.91 -23.59
CA ARG A 802 9.81 -9.69 -22.95
C ARG A 802 9.19 -8.74 -23.97
N SER A 803 9.72 -8.70 -25.19
CA SER A 803 9.17 -7.85 -26.26
C SER A 803 7.71 -8.16 -26.58
N ARG A 804 7.27 -9.42 -26.43
CA ARG A 804 5.89 -9.86 -26.70
C ARG A 804 4.85 -9.23 -25.78
N ARG A 805 5.28 -8.61 -24.67
CA ARG A 805 4.40 -7.84 -23.77
C ARG A 805 4.05 -6.46 -24.35
N PHE A 806 4.80 -5.96 -25.34
CA PHE A 806 4.48 -4.70 -26.00
C PHE A 806 3.44 -4.93 -27.09
N ALA A 807 2.37 -4.13 -27.09
CA ALA A 807 1.33 -4.18 -28.12
C ALA A 807 1.87 -3.93 -29.54
N SER A 808 3.01 -3.22 -29.66
CA SER A 808 3.67 -2.94 -30.93
C SER A 808 4.56 -4.07 -31.45
N ALA A 809 4.82 -5.12 -30.65
CA ALA A 809 5.63 -6.26 -31.08
C ALA A 809 4.74 -7.25 -31.87
N PRO A 810 5.04 -7.53 -33.15
CA PRO A 810 4.30 -8.54 -33.90
C PRO A 810 4.41 -9.90 -33.21
N LEU A 811 3.32 -10.67 -33.17
CA LEU A 811 3.36 -12.06 -32.65
C LEU A 811 4.27 -12.98 -33.47
N THR A 812 4.58 -12.58 -34.71
CA THR A 812 5.50 -13.25 -35.64
C THR A 812 6.96 -12.83 -35.48
N LEU A 813 7.28 -11.94 -34.52
CA LEU A 813 8.65 -11.47 -34.31
C LEU A 813 9.58 -12.66 -34.07
N THR A 814 10.64 -12.76 -34.86
CA THR A 814 11.69 -13.77 -34.70
C THR A 814 12.74 -13.30 -33.71
N PHE A 815 13.53 -14.23 -33.17
CA PHE A 815 14.65 -13.90 -32.28
C PHE A 815 15.67 -12.91 -32.88
N GLU A 816 15.86 -12.94 -34.20
CA GLU A 816 16.84 -12.08 -34.91
C GLU A 816 16.32 -10.66 -35.22
N ALA A 817 15.01 -10.43 -35.10
CA ALA A 817 14.34 -9.19 -35.48
C ALA A 817 14.04 -8.32 -34.25
#